data_AF-A0A1Q8RPH6-F1
#
_entry.id   AF-A0A1Q8RPH6-F1
#
_cell.length_a   1.000
_cell.length_b   1.000
_cell.length_c   1.000
_cell.angle_alpha   90.00
_cell.angle_beta   90.00
_cell.angle_gamma   90.00
#
_symmetry.space_group_name_H-M   'P 1'
#
loop_
_entity.id
_entity.type
_entity.pdbx_description
1 polymer ?
#
loop_
_entity_poly.entity_id
_entity_poly.type
_entity_poly.pdbx_seq_one_letter_code
_entity_poly.pdbx_strand_id
1 'polypeptide(L)'
;MSLQEPPDSVSTDVRIDVSSAHESLLSATGAALNFAASFHRDAQACRSTLERQNLHEIYRDKILAIDGVAANVAAAFLPFLRTARSPERGDHDRWGHFDRLAQRGRKMRDRESQRLQHQSGIIAAWGLGCFEYYGWHALPLPLLRQLHDLAVLMPRWEDVVGLLNSKMLARHELRVMSGKNKALRIGEHSPASKVQASHSPVERSDILAALEWAQTNTASATARPEVKQLAHRINETPIRQFGLKLDVYGMIVPSTDSEAKNGGSGGGDHDGDKCDDDVDGDASEGDHLEPSNRPTKRTRLSSTSRGAFIPTDAAPSERGRDSATRRSCTPSNNLTGSEEPKEPEESRPGPQDQTARNQSRGNEQLQVIADMDSSGREIAREKKIAEEGSITEALNMKDGTEDDEAGFLTRYEHSSDTEDGGQGAGERVGMTATKFNRTSRKGSAIRTVTYSGKSPGARLPTPQSSKPYIKSPPVTGRTAATHSGECHSSPVPGRSGRIARAPAVANVLPLGGSVPAPQTRSSPVSSESGSLPWRRPTLLQNLQAHHADAFGQLVEELGRPHVSEDVLHQRSLQLNWLGPQRWARIHADPEDRLGRSCVASREDADVWYLSWDVFRSYAETGFIFKRPVVIKQKFQDSGTYDIVDYIDMLWQRFPEQQIDVQNSATGVCSSMSLADYCLAVAHVDLSSSDAAAAISSVTNLRRLARADEPLLIRLPRFRLLSTLADRVAGTVRRSGHLITNDVQGCLGFNLLCFAGAFSGAHVDPLGGSWSRCLYGTQIVAVAVDLDDGDWRRFSREGRDWSPRGQGRLIVLEQDDVLLMPPGLRAIRATFAPEPCLVEGGMLWDECAIPEILEGLLWVANNRAYTHDTIHMAFQLFPLIDAMEKWLDDDNYVGRPSTEDTAAERNQAVKAGIRSLRALLRLSTRPAF
;
A
#
# COMPACT_ATOMS: atom_id res chain seq x y z
N MET A 1 48.24 -58.98 -45.49
CA MET A 1 47.42 -59.92 -44.71
C MET A 1 46.59 -59.10 -43.74
N SER A 2 45.35 -59.49 -43.48
CA SER A 2 44.34 -58.64 -42.82
C SER A 2 44.10 -59.05 -41.37
N LEU A 3 44.04 -58.05 -40.48
CA LEU A 3 43.40 -58.09 -39.15
C LEU A 3 42.79 -56.69 -38.97
N GLN A 4 41.47 -56.47 -39.07
CA GLN A 4 40.32 -57.00 -38.29
C GLN A 4 40.00 -56.10 -37.09
N GLU A 5 38.96 -55.28 -37.25
CA GLU A 5 38.44 -54.31 -36.26
C GLU A 5 37.32 -54.93 -35.38
N PRO A 6 37.12 -54.43 -34.14
CA PRO A 6 35.96 -54.75 -33.31
C PRO A 6 34.77 -53.78 -33.57
N PRO A 7 33.52 -54.17 -33.21
CA PRO A 7 32.30 -53.45 -33.61
C PRO A 7 31.86 -52.30 -32.67
N ASP A 8 30.97 -51.45 -33.19
CA ASP A 8 30.38 -50.29 -32.51
C ASP A 8 29.53 -50.60 -31.26
N SER A 9 29.46 -49.63 -30.35
CA SER A 9 28.60 -49.67 -29.16
C SER A 9 27.25 -48.97 -29.40
N VAL A 10 26.16 -49.72 -29.24
CA VAL A 10 24.79 -49.19 -29.36
C VAL A 10 24.42 -48.36 -28.12
N SER A 11 24.02 -47.10 -28.32
CA SER A 11 23.47 -46.25 -27.27
C SER A 11 21.95 -46.33 -27.23
N THR A 12 21.37 -46.80 -26.12
CA THR A 12 19.92 -46.85 -25.89
C THR A 12 19.43 -45.57 -25.22
N ASP A 13 18.86 -44.65 -26.01
CA ASP A 13 18.29 -43.39 -25.55
C ASP A 13 16.86 -43.56 -25.03
N VAL A 14 16.66 -43.47 -23.70
CA VAL A 14 15.37 -43.75 -23.04
C VAL A 14 14.54 -42.47 -22.93
N ARG A 15 13.61 -42.29 -23.87
CA ARG A 15 12.59 -41.24 -23.78
C ARG A 15 11.57 -41.56 -22.67
N ILE A 16 11.50 -40.70 -21.67
CA ILE A 16 10.46 -40.75 -20.63
C ILE A 16 9.16 -40.18 -21.21
N ASP A 17 8.09 -40.98 -21.25
CA ASP A 17 6.79 -40.56 -21.76
C ASP A 17 6.00 -39.78 -20.72
N VAL A 18 5.94 -38.46 -20.92
CA VAL A 18 5.26 -37.48 -20.07
C VAL A 18 3.73 -37.71 -20.03
N SER A 19 3.13 -38.35 -21.03
CA SER A 19 1.69 -38.62 -21.07
C SER A 19 1.24 -39.52 -19.92
N SER A 20 2.04 -40.55 -19.61
CA SER A 20 1.75 -41.54 -18.57
C SER A 20 1.61 -40.95 -17.16
N ALA A 21 2.40 -39.92 -16.84
CA ALA A 21 2.36 -39.26 -15.53
C ALA A 21 1.06 -38.47 -15.33
N HIS A 22 0.51 -37.90 -16.40
CA HIS A 22 -0.67 -37.04 -16.32
C HIS A 22 -1.97 -37.83 -16.12
N GLU A 23 -2.09 -39.02 -16.71
CA GLU A 23 -3.21 -39.94 -16.44
C GLU A 23 -3.16 -40.48 -15.00
N SER A 24 -1.96 -40.81 -14.50
CA SER A 24 -1.75 -41.27 -13.13
C SER A 24 -2.18 -40.22 -12.08
N LEU A 25 -1.86 -38.94 -12.31
CA LEU A 25 -2.28 -37.82 -11.45
C LEU A 25 -3.79 -37.58 -11.45
N LEU A 26 -4.46 -37.75 -12.59
CA LEU A 26 -5.92 -37.68 -12.70
C LEU A 26 -6.59 -38.84 -11.95
N SER A 27 -6.05 -40.06 -12.08
CA SER A 27 -6.50 -41.23 -11.33
C SER A 27 -6.34 -41.04 -9.81
N ALA A 28 -5.18 -40.54 -9.36
CA ALA A 28 -4.91 -40.22 -7.96
C ALA A 28 -5.86 -39.17 -7.38
N THR A 29 -6.17 -38.13 -8.16
CA THR A 29 -7.13 -37.08 -7.82
C THR A 29 -8.54 -37.66 -7.65
N GLY A 30 -9.03 -38.40 -8.65
CA GLY A 30 -10.34 -39.05 -8.60
C GLY A 30 -10.49 -40.04 -7.44
N ALA A 31 -9.44 -40.81 -7.15
CA ALA A 31 -9.43 -41.74 -6.02
C ALA A 31 -9.59 -41.02 -4.66
N ALA A 32 -8.89 -39.90 -4.44
CA ALA A 32 -8.99 -39.13 -3.19
C ALA A 32 -10.37 -38.46 -3.00
N LEU A 33 -10.96 -37.91 -4.07
CA LEU A 33 -12.31 -37.32 -4.01
C LEU A 33 -13.39 -38.38 -3.75
N ASN A 34 -13.29 -39.55 -4.39
CA ASN A 34 -14.17 -40.70 -4.13
C ASN A 34 -14.00 -41.26 -2.70
N PHE A 35 -12.78 -41.25 -2.17
CA PHE A 35 -12.51 -41.65 -0.79
C PHE A 35 -13.17 -40.70 0.23
N ALA A 36 -13.14 -39.39 -0.03
CA ALA A 36 -13.87 -38.39 0.75
C ALA A 36 -15.39 -38.58 0.65
N ALA A 37 -15.92 -38.87 -0.54
CA ALA A 37 -17.34 -39.14 -0.76
C ALA A 37 -17.82 -40.40 -0.01
N SER A 38 -16.96 -41.43 0.06
CA SER A 38 -17.22 -42.67 0.82
C SER A 38 -17.24 -42.40 2.33
N PHE A 39 -16.25 -41.65 2.85
CA PHE A 39 -16.22 -41.27 4.26
C PHE A 39 -17.48 -40.50 4.68
N HIS A 40 -17.91 -39.52 3.88
CA HIS A 40 -19.13 -38.76 4.16
C HIS A 40 -20.37 -39.66 4.23
N ARG A 41 -20.53 -40.56 3.24
CA ARG A 41 -21.65 -41.52 3.19
C ARG A 41 -21.69 -42.42 4.41
N ASP A 42 -20.55 -43.00 4.79
CA ASP A 42 -20.45 -43.88 5.95
C ASP A 42 -20.66 -43.09 7.27
N ALA A 43 -20.21 -41.84 7.35
CA ALA A 43 -20.37 -40.97 8.51
C ALA A 43 -21.81 -40.48 8.73
N GLN A 44 -22.63 -40.44 7.67
CA GLN A 44 -24.09 -40.22 7.74
C GLN A 44 -24.85 -41.50 8.11
N ALA A 45 -24.28 -42.68 7.86
CA ALA A 45 -24.89 -43.97 8.23
C ALA A 45 -24.71 -44.30 9.74
N CYS A 46 -23.70 -43.73 10.40
CA CYS A 46 -23.46 -43.89 11.84
C CYS A 46 -24.58 -43.26 12.67
N ARG A 47 -25.24 -44.06 13.52
CA ARG A 47 -26.34 -43.62 14.41
C ARG A 47 -25.84 -43.26 15.81
N SER A 48 -24.67 -43.77 16.20
CA SER A 48 -24.06 -43.58 17.52
C SER A 48 -22.66 -42.96 17.45
N THR A 49 -22.22 -42.39 18.56
CA THR A 49 -20.85 -41.90 18.76
C THR A 49 -19.81 -43.01 18.65
N LEU A 50 -20.13 -44.22 19.12
CA LEU A 50 -19.24 -45.39 19.08
C LEU A 50 -19.03 -45.92 17.66
N GLU A 51 -20.10 -46.01 16.85
CA GLU A 51 -19.99 -46.34 15.42
C GLU A 51 -19.13 -45.30 14.69
N ARG A 52 -19.31 -44.02 15.01
CA ARG A 52 -18.52 -42.94 14.41
C ARG A 52 -17.05 -42.97 14.84
N GLN A 53 -16.74 -43.33 16.08
CA GLN A 53 -15.37 -43.59 16.54
C GLN A 53 -14.74 -44.76 15.79
N ASN A 54 -15.44 -45.90 15.67
CA ASN A 54 -14.99 -47.06 14.91
C ASN A 54 -14.76 -46.71 13.42
N LEU A 55 -15.68 -45.94 12.80
CA LEU A 55 -15.52 -45.43 11.45
C LEU A 55 -14.25 -44.57 11.30
N HIS A 56 -13.97 -43.71 12.28
CA HIS A 56 -12.77 -42.86 12.27
C HIS A 56 -11.48 -43.67 12.41
N GLU A 57 -11.48 -44.77 13.20
CA GLU A 57 -10.37 -45.74 13.26
C GLU A 57 -10.19 -46.48 11.92
N ILE A 58 -11.28 -46.96 11.30
CA ILE A 58 -11.28 -47.63 9.99
C ILE A 58 -10.75 -46.71 8.89
N TYR A 59 -11.18 -45.44 8.84
CA TYR A 59 -10.74 -44.51 7.80
C TYR A 59 -9.32 -43.98 8.04
N ARG A 60 -8.87 -43.81 9.30
CA ARG A 60 -7.45 -43.63 9.63
C ARG A 60 -6.60 -44.76 9.04
N ASP A 61 -7.01 -46.00 9.25
CA ASP A 61 -6.27 -47.18 8.80
C ASP A 61 -6.25 -47.31 7.27
N LYS A 62 -7.38 -47.07 6.60
CA LYS A 62 -7.44 -47.00 5.14
C LYS A 62 -6.49 -45.92 4.58
N ILE A 63 -6.42 -44.73 5.20
CA ILE A 63 -5.51 -43.66 4.78
C ILE A 63 -4.04 -44.09 5.00
N LEU A 64 -3.72 -44.74 6.12
CA LEU A 64 -2.37 -45.25 6.40
C LEU A 64 -1.92 -46.38 5.45
N ALA A 65 -2.86 -47.06 4.77
CA ALA A 65 -2.58 -48.14 3.82
C ALA A 65 -2.47 -47.69 2.35
N ILE A 66 -2.71 -46.41 2.04
CA ILE A 66 -2.64 -45.86 0.67
C ILE A 66 -1.35 -45.05 0.53
N ASP A 67 -0.48 -45.44 -0.39
CA ASP A 67 0.78 -44.74 -0.61
C ASP A 67 0.64 -43.46 -1.48
N GLY A 68 1.60 -42.55 -1.35
CA GLY A 68 1.68 -41.30 -2.13
C GLY A 68 0.63 -40.24 -1.80
N VAL A 69 -0.65 -40.49 -2.12
CA VAL A 69 -1.75 -39.49 -2.06
C VAL A 69 -2.23 -39.21 -0.63
N ALA A 70 -2.05 -40.18 0.26
CA ALA A 70 -2.61 -40.14 1.62
C ALA A 70 -2.13 -38.98 2.50
N ALA A 71 -1.01 -38.34 2.19
CA ALA A 71 -0.57 -37.14 2.91
C ALA A 71 -1.61 -36.00 2.85
N ASN A 72 -2.20 -35.77 1.67
CA ASN A 72 -3.20 -34.72 1.45
C ASN A 72 -4.55 -35.10 2.06
N VAL A 73 -4.96 -36.36 1.88
CA VAL A 73 -6.20 -36.88 2.48
C VAL A 73 -6.11 -36.85 4.02
N ALA A 74 -4.98 -37.28 4.62
CA ALA A 74 -4.75 -37.18 6.06
C ALA A 74 -4.77 -35.72 6.56
N ALA A 75 -4.16 -34.79 5.82
CA ALA A 75 -4.14 -33.37 6.16
C ALA A 75 -5.54 -32.72 6.19
N ALA A 76 -6.41 -33.16 5.27
CA ALA A 76 -7.82 -32.77 5.17
C ALA A 76 -8.69 -33.45 6.24
N PHE A 77 -8.48 -34.75 6.50
CA PHE A 77 -9.28 -35.55 7.42
C PHE A 77 -8.95 -35.30 8.90
N LEU A 78 -7.74 -34.83 9.21
CA LEU A 78 -7.25 -34.64 10.58
C LEU A 78 -8.23 -33.91 11.52
N PRO A 79 -8.92 -32.81 11.15
CA PRO A 79 -9.86 -32.14 12.04
C PRO A 79 -11.06 -33.02 12.39
N PHE A 80 -11.64 -33.72 11.41
CA PHE A 80 -12.80 -34.59 11.61
C PHE A 80 -12.44 -35.84 12.41
N LEU A 81 -11.29 -36.46 12.16
CA LEU A 81 -10.88 -37.68 12.84
C LEU A 81 -10.41 -37.44 14.30
N ARG A 82 -9.80 -36.28 14.58
CA ARG A 82 -9.20 -35.98 15.89
C ARG A 82 -10.20 -35.83 17.04
N THR A 83 -11.45 -35.46 16.76
CA THR A 83 -12.51 -35.34 17.78
C THR A 83 -12.96 -36.69 18.36
N ALA A 84 -12.59 -37.81 17.72
CA ALA A 84 -13.03 -39.16 18.09
C ALA A 84 -11.97 -39.97 18.87
N ARG A 85 -10.83 -39.38 19.26
CA ARG A 85 -9.77 -40.10 19.97
C ARG A 85 -10.18 -40.46 21.40
N SER A 86 -10.56 -41.73 21.62
CA SER A 86 -10.57 -42.28 22.99
C SER A 86 -9.14 -42.36 23.53
N PRO A 87 -8.87 -41.90 24.76
CA PRO A 87 -7.56 -42.01 25.38
C PRO A 87 -7.27 -43.41 25.94
N GLU A 88 -8.26 -44.31 26.01
CA GLU A 88 -8.15 -45.60 26.72
C GLU A 88 -7.76 -46.79 25.83
N ARG A 89 -7.79 -46.63 24.50
CA ARG A 89 -7.26 -47.65 23.56
C ARG A 89 -5.77 -47.38 23.30
N GLY A 90 -4.94 -48.42 23.44
CA GLY A 90 -3.49 -48.41 23.20
C GLY A 90 -3.06 -48.21 21.73
N ASP A 91 -3.85 -47.49 20.94
CA ASP A 91 -3.71 -47.30 19.50
C ASP A 91 -2.96 -45.99 19.16
N HIS A 92 -2.23 -45.45 20.15
CA HIS A 92 -1.55 -44.15 20.10
C HIS A 92 -0.52 -44.07 18.96
N ASP A 93 0.21 -45.14 18.68
CA ASP A 93 1.22 -45.17 17.62
C ASP A 93 0.60 -44.95 16.24
N ARG A 94 -0.52 -45.61 15.96
CA ARG A 94 -1.22 -45.50 14.67
C ARG A 94 -1.79 -44.09 14.47
N TRP A 95 -2.32 -43.48 15.54
CA TRP A 95 -2.67 -42.06 15.55
C TRP A 95 -1.46 -41.13 15.39
N GLY A 96 -0.29 -41.47 15.96
CA GLY A 96 0.96 -40.73 15.80
C GLY A 96 1.52 -40.83 14.37
N HIS A 97 1.42 -41.98 13.72
CA HIS A 97 1.73 -42.15 12.29
C HIS A 97 0.79 -41.30 11.42
N PHE A 98 -0.51 -41.30 11.71
CA PHE A 98 -1.49 -40.46 11.01
C PHE A 98 -1.20 -38.96 11.21
N ASP A 99 -0.88 -38.51 12.42
CA ASP A 99 -0.51 -37.11 12.69
C ASP A 99 0.77 -36.70 11.93
N ARG A 100 1.78 -37.59 11.85
CA ARG A 100 3.00 -37.36 11.04
C ARG A 100 2.67 -37.24 9.55
N LEU A 101 1.78 -38.09 9.03
CA LEU A 101 1.34 -38.09 7.63
C LEU A 101 0.54 -36.82 7.28
N ALA A 102 -0.41 -36.43 8.14
CA ALA A 102 -1.18 -35.19 8.00
C ALA A 102 -0.30 -33.93 8.09
N GLN A 103 0.73 -33.93 8.95
CA GLN A 103 1.73 -32.87 9.01
C GLN A 103 2.60 -32.79 7.75
N ARG A 104 2.83 -33.91 7.05
CA ARG A 104 3.53 -33.93 5.74
C ARG A 104 2.67 -33.26 4.66
N GLY A 105 1.39 -33.60 4.56
CA GLY A 105 0.45 -32.94 3.64
C GLY A 105 0.35 -31.44 3.87
N ARG A 106 0.18 -31.00 5.13
CA ARG A 106 0.17 -29.56 5.50
C ARG A 106 1.46 -28.79 5.18
N LYS A 107 2.55 -29.47 4.82
CA LYS A 107 3.83 -28.86 4.39
C LYS A 107 4.04 -28.89 2.87
N MET A 108 3.14 -29.51 2.10
CA MET A 108 3.19 -29.49 0.64
C MET A 108 2.94 -28.07 0.11
N ARG A 109 3.75 -27.67 -0.88
CA ARG A 109 3.76 -26.31 -1.45
C ARG A 109 3.20 -26.23 -2.85
N ASP A 110 3.00 -27.38 -3.50
CA ASP A 110 2.39 -27.45 -4.82
C ASP A 110 0.89 -27.13 -4.74
N ARG A 111 0.41 -26.44 -5.76
CA ARG A 111 -0.93 -25.86 -5.82
C ARG A 111 -2.02 -26.93 -5.94
N GLU A 112 -1.68 -28.09 -6.48
CA GLU A 112 -2.61 -29.18 -6.78
C GLU A 112 -2.87 -30.04 -5.54
N SER A 113 -1.84 -30.42 -4.78
CA SER A 113 -2.00 -31.08 -3.46
C SER A 113 -2.82 -30.22 -2.50
N GLN A 114 -2.56 -28.92 -2.44
CA GLN A 114 -3.34 -28.00 -1.61
C GLN A 114 -4.80 -27.91 -2.07
N ARG A 115 -5.05 -27.89 -3.39
CA ARG A 115 -6.43 -27.92 -3.92
C ARG A 115 -7.11 -29.24 -3.55
N LEU A 116 -6.48 -30.37 -3.81
CA LEU A 116 -6.99 -31.71 -3.52
C LEU A 116 -7.28 -31.91 -2.03
N GLN A 117 -6.41 -31.42 -1.15
CA GLN A 117 -6.62 -31.40 0.30
C GLN A 117 -7.93 -30.65 0.64
N HIS A 118 -8.08 -29.41 0.20
CA HIS A 118 -9.26 -28.61 0.54
C HIS A 118 -10.56 -29.15 -0.08
N GLN A 119 -10.53 -29.64 -1.33
CA GLN A 119 -11.67 -30.32 -1.96
C GLN A 119 -12.07 -31.57 -1.16
N SER A 120 -11.11 -32.44 -0.82
CA SER A 120 -11.35 -33.67 -0.06
C SER A 120 -11.96 -33.39 1.32
N GLY A 121 -11.52 -32.34 2.02
CA GLY A 121 -12.07 -31.99 3.33
C GLY A 121 -13.50 -31.41 3.27
N ILE A 122 -13.84 -30.63 2.23
CA ILE A 122 -15.21 -30.15 2.01
C ILE A 122 -16.14 -31.33 1.67
N ILE A 123 -15.71 -32.23 0.78
CA ILE A 123 -16.47 -33.42 0.39
C ILE A 123 -16.66 -34.37 1.60
N ALA A 124 -15.64 -34.54 2.44
CA ALA A 124 -15.74 -35.33 3.67
C ALA A 124 -16.76 -34.76 4.67
N ALA A 125 -16.89 -33.44 4.74
CA ALA A 125 -17.86 -32.76 5.61
C ALA A 125 -19.29 -32.80 5.03
N TRP A 126 -19.49 -32.34 3.79
CA TRP A 126 -20.82 -32.02 3.24
C TRP A 126 -21.25 -32.88 2.03
N GLY A 127 -20.39 -33.80 1.58
CA GLY A 127 -20.70 -34.76 0.52
C GLY A 127 -20.39 -34.26 -0.89
N LEU A 128 -20.15 -35.21 -1.80
CA LEU A 128 -19.72 -34.93 -3.17
C LEU A 128 -20.80 -34.21 -3.99
N GLY A 129 -22.07 -34.66 -3.91
CA GLY A 129 -23.16 -34.07 -4.70
C GLY A 129 -23.39 -32.58 -4.40
N CYS A 130 -23.28 -32.16 -3.14
CA CYS A 130 -23.31 -30.74 -2.75
C CYS A 130 -22.14 -29.97 -3.38
N PHE A 131 -20.93 -30.49 -3.24
CA PHE A 131 -19.71 -29.89 -3.78
C PHE A 131 -19.69 -29.76 -5.32
N GLU A 132 -20.24 -30.75 -6.03
CA GLU A 132 -20.37 -30.75 -7.49
C GLU A 132 -21.50 -29.85 -7.98
N TYR A 133 -22.68 -29.90 -7.33
CA TYR A 133 -23.85 -29.09 -7.69
C TYR A 133 -23.57 -27.58 -7.64
N TYR A 134 -22.84 -27.12 -6.63
CA TYR A 134 -22.40 -25.72 -6.53
C TYR A 134 -21.15 -25.39 -7.37
N GLY A 135 -20.61 -26.36 -8.13
CA GLY A 135 -19.42 -26.15 -8.96
C GLY A 135 -18.16 -25.78 -8.16
N TRP A 136 -18.09 -26.12 -6.87
CA TRP A 136 -17.04 -25.62 -5.97
C TRP A 136 -15.64 -26.16 -6.30
N HIS A 137 -15.54 -27.16 -7.17
CA HIS A 137 -14.29 -27.59 -7.81
C HIS A 137 -13.59 -26.45 -8.55
N ALA A 138 -14.34 -25.47 -9.10
CA ALA A 138 -13.81 -24.35 -9.86
C ALA A 138 -13.20 -23.24 -8.98
N LEU A 139 -13.50 -23.18 -7.68
CA LEU A 139 -13.13 -22.07 -6.80
C LEU A 139 -11.62 -21.77 -6.80
N PRO A 140 -11.22 -20.48 -6.70
CA PRO A 140 -9.85 -20.09 -6.40
C PRO A 140 -9.35 -20.73 -5.10
N LEU A 141 -8.10 -21.19 -5.07
CA LEU A 141 -7.53 -21.91 -3.93
C LEU A 141 -7.67 -21.18 -2.57
N PRO A 142 -7.52 -19.84 -2.46
CA PRO A 142 -7.76 -19.13 -1.19
C PRO A 142 -9.21 -19.25 -0.68
N LEU A 143 -10.20 -19.17 -1.58
CA LEU A 143 -11.62 -19.25 -1.24
C LEU A 143 -12.05 -20.69 -0.96
N LEU A 144 -11.51 -21.64 -1.72
CA LEU A 144 -11.66 -23.07 -1.45
C LEU A 144 -11.10 -23.45 -0.07
N ARG A 145 -9.97 -22.85 0.34
CA ARG A 145 -9.45 -22.99 1.71
C ARG A 145 -10.38 -22.40 2.74
N GLN A 146 -10.91 -21.19 2.54
CA GLN A 146 -11.85 -20.56 3.47
C GLN A 146 -13.14 -21.39 3.63
N LEU A 147 -13.65 -21.95 2.54
CA LEU A 147 -14.80 -22.86 2.55
C LEU A 147 -14.49 -24.20 3.26
N HIS A 148 -13.29 -24.73 3.08
CA HIS A 148 -12.80 -25.90 3.83
C HIS A 148 -12.66 -25.62 5.34
N ASP A 149 -12.13 -24.45 5.71
CA ASP A 149 -11.93 -24.08 7.11
C ASP A 149 -13.30 -23.82 7.79
N LEU A 150 -14.32 -23.35 7.04
CA LEU A 150 -15.73 -23.32 7.46
C LEU A 150 -16.32 -24.75 7.61
N ALA A 151 -16.05 -25.65 6.67
CA ALA A 151 -16.50 -27.05 6.74
C ALA A 151 -15.92 -27.83 7.93
N VAL A 152 -14.71 -27.46 8.38
CA VAL A 152 -14.09 -27.99 9.59
C VAL A 152 -14.79 -27.50 10.87
N LEU A 153 -15.23 -26.23 10.90
CA LEU A 153 -15.97 -25.66 12.05
C LEU A 153 -17.43 -26.11 12.09
N MET A 154 -18.05 -26.26 10.91
CA MET A 154 -19.47 -26.60 10.75
C MET A 154 -19.64 -27.83 9.83
N PRO A 155 -19.29 -29.04 10.30
CA PRO A 155 -19.34 -30.26 9.49
C PRO A 155 -20.76 -30.79 9.23
N ARG A 156 -21.80 -30.20 9.84
CA ARG A 156 -23.21 -30.50 9.54
C ARG A 156 -23.72 -29.56 8.46
N TRP A 157 -24.23 -30.12 7.37
CA TRP A 157 -24.75 -29.34 6.26
C TRP A 157 -25.93 -28.47 6.71
N GLU A 158 -26.84 -29.04 7.51
CA GLU A 158 -28.05 -28.38 8.04
C GLU A 158 -27.78 -27.17 8.94
N ASP A 159 -26.59 -27.09 9.54
CA ASP A 159 -26.18 -25.94 10.37
C ASP A 159 -25.47 -24.88 9.51
N VAL A 160 -24.58 -25.27 8.59
CA VAL A 160 -23.86 -24.30 7.73
C VAL A 160 -24.74 -23.71 6.64
N VAL A 161 -25.72 -24.46 6.10
CA VAL A 161 -26.61 -23.93 5.07
C VAL A 161 -27.50 -22.82 5.62
N GLY A 162 -27.97 -22.95 6.86
CA GLY A 162 -28.67 -21.87 7.57
C GLY A 162 -27.79 -20.64 7.76
N LEU A 163 -26.50 -20.83 8.08
CA LEU A 163 -25.55 -19.73 8.21
C LEU A 163 -25.31 -19.01 6.88
N LEU A 164 -24.97 -19.74 5.80
CA LEU A 164 -24.77 -19.17 4.47
C LEU A 164 -26.03 -18.46 3.97
N ASN A 165 -27.21 -19.06 4.18
CA ASN A 165 -28.50 -18.44 3.89
C ASN A 165 -28.68 -17.10 4.64
N SER A 166 -28.41 -17.04 5.94
CA SER A 166 -28.54 -15.77 6.70
C SER A 166 -27.57 -14.68 6.23
N LYS A 167 -26.34 -15.01 5.81
CA LYS A 167 -25.39 -14.03 5.24
C LYS A 167 -25.79 -13.57 3.84
N MET A 168 -26.24 -14.49 2.98
CA MET A 168 -26.80 -14.17 1.67
C MET A 168 -28.05 -13.27 1.78
N LEU A 169 -28.93 -13.53 2.76
CA LEU A 169 -30.11 -12.71 3.01
C LEU A 169 -29.75 -11.32 3.53
N ALA A 170 -28.80 -11.19 4.46
CA ALA A 170 -28.31 -9.88 4.90
C ALA A 170 -27.71 -9.06 3.73
N ARG A 171 -26.93 -9.70 2.83
CA ARG A 171 -26.45 -9.07 1.59
C ARG A 171 -27.58 -8.63 0.66
N HIS A 172 -28.63 -9.45 0.54
CA HIS A 172 -29.81 -9.12 -0.27
C HIS A 172 -30.61 -7.96 0.33
N GLU A 173 -30.82 -7.97 1.64
CA GLU A 173 -31.54 -6.95 2.39
C GLU A 173 -30.87 -5.58 2.26
N LEU A 174 -29.54 -5.53 2.37
CA LEU A 174 -28.77 -4.29 2.15
C LEU A 174 -29.04 -3.68 0.77
N ARG A 175 -29.25 -4.48 -0.29
CA ARG A 175 -29.65 -3.98 -1.61
C ARG A 175 -31.08 -3.43 -1.61
N VAL A 176 -32.02 -4.17 -1.02
CA VAL A 176 -33.45 -3.84 -1.02
C VAL A 176 -33.75 -2.60 -0.18
N MET A 177 -33.27 -2.57 1.07
CA MET A 177 -33.61 -1.54 2.05
C MET A 177 -32.89 -0.21 1.81
N SER A 178 -31.64 -0.23 1.33
CA SER A 178 -30.86 1.01 1.16
C SER A 178 -31.01 1.68 -0.21
N GLY A 179 -31.71 1.04 -1.16
CA GLY A 179 -31.76 1.47 -2.56
C GLY A 179 -30.43 1.41 -3.32
N LYS A 180 -29.33 1.01 -2.67
CA LYS A 180 -27.98 0.97 -3.26
C LYS A 180 -27.84 -0.24 -4.18
N ASN A 181 -28.03 -0.01 -5.48
CA ASN A 181 -27.81 -1.00 -6.55
C ASN A 181 -26.38 -1.59 -6.63
N LYS A 182 -25.41 -1.13 -5.82
CA LYS A 182 -24.05 -1.70 -5.73
C LYS A 182 -24.01 -3.09 -5.08
N ALA A 183 -24.96 -3.45 -4.21
CA ALA A 183 -24.98 -4.76 -3.55
C ALA A 183 -25.55 -5.83 -4.50
N LEU A 184 -24.81 -6.93 -4.70
CA LEU A 184 -25.20 -8.05 -5.57
C LEU A 184 -26.42 -8.79 -5.02
N ARG A 185 -27.34 -9.24 -5.90
CA ARG A 185 -28.41 -10.17 -5.51
C ARG A 185 -27.83 -11.56 -5.19
N ILE A 186 -28.62 -12.36 -4.50
CA ILE A 186 -28.41 -13.80 -4.41
C ILE A 186 -28.44 -14.36 -5.84
N GLY A 187 -27.41 -15.09 -6.26
CA GLY A 187 -27.23 -15.55 -7.64
C GLY A 187 -26.57 -14.54 -8.60
N GLU A 188 -26.25 -13.33 -8.15
CA GLU A 188 -25.35 -12.41 -8.87
C GLU A 188 -23.95 -12.45 -8.24
N HIS A 189 -22.92 -12.49 -9.09
CA HIS A 189 -21.51 -12.46 -8.67
C HIS A 189 -20.83 -11.15 -9.12
N SER A 190 -19.79 -10.73 -8.41
CA SER A 190 -18.94 -9.64 -8.86
C SER A 190 -18.21 -10.06 -10.16
N PRO A 191 -17.99 -9.17 -11.14
CA PRO A 191 -17.17 -9.47 -12.32
C PRO A 191 -15.75 -9.96 -11.97
N ALA A 192 -15.18 -9.51 -10.85
CA ALA A 192 -13.90 -9.98 -10.33
C ALA A 192 -13.98 -11.36 -9.62
N SER A 193 -15.19 -11.80 -9.27
CA SER A 193 -15.39 -13.10 -8.63
C SER A 193 -15.27 -14.21 -9.67
N LYS A 194 -14.25 -15.05 -9.49
CA LYS A 194 -14.03 -16.26 -10.31
C LYS A 194 -14.97 -17.41 -9.92
N VAL A 195 -15.95 -17.13 -9.05
CA VAL A 195 -17.11 -17.97 -8.78
C VAL A 195 -18.16 -17.65 -9.84
N GLN A 196 -18.12 -18.35 -10.98
CA GLN A 196 -19.06 -18.14 -12.11
C GLN A 196 -19.90 -19.38 -12.41
N ALA A 197 -19.94 -20.35 -11.48
CA ALA A 197 -20.81 -21.51 -11.59
C ALA A 197 -22.27 -21.09 -11.36
N SER A 198 -23.11 -21.22 -12.39
CA SER A 198 -24.51 -20.77 -12.45
C SER A 198 -25.45 -21.31 -11.36
N HIS A 199 -24.98 -22.23 -10.53
CA HIS A 199 -25.75 -22.93 -9.50
C HIS A 199 -25.35 -22.55 -8.06
N SER A 200 -24.24 -21.84 -7.84
CA SER A 200 -23.79 -21.39 -6.52
C SER A 200 -24.07 -19.90 -6.33
N PRO A 201 -25.16 -19.47 -5.69
CA PRO A 201 -25.47 -18.06 -5.46
C PRO A 201 -24.65 -17.41 -4.33
N VAL A 202 -23.86 -18.21 -3.61
CA VAL A 202 -22.96 -17.80 -2.53
C VAL A 202 -21.79 -17.01 -3.12
N GLU A 203 -21.61 -15.79 -2.63
CA GLU A 203 -20.47 -14.92 -3.00
C GLU A 203 -19.31 -15.14 -2.00
N ARG A 204 -18.09 -14.75 -2.39
CA ARG A 204 -16.93 -14.66 -1.50
C ARG A 204 -17.24 -13.92 -0.19
N SER A 205 -18.01 -12.82 -0.22
CA SER A 205 -18.43 -12.09 0.99
C SER A 205 -19.17 -12.99 1.98
N ASP A 206 -20.01 -13.89 1.49
CA ASP A 206 -20.92 -14.69 2.32
C ASP A 206 -20.17 -15.83 2.99
N ILE A 207 -19.21 -16.43 2.28
CA ILE A 207 -18.28 -17.44 2.83
C ILE A 207 -17.41 -16.82 3.93
N LEU A 208 -16.90 -15.61 3.73
CA LEU A 208 -16.10 -14.90 4.73
C LEU A 208 -16.92 -14.55 5.98
N ALA A 209 -18.10 -13.94 5.82
CA ALA A 209 -18.97 -13.59 6.94
C ALA A 209 -19.54 -14.81 7.68
N ALA A 210 -19.66 -15.96 7.01
CA ALA A 210 -19.98 -17.24 7.65
C ALA A 210 -18.78 -17.81 8.42
N LEU A 211 -17.56 -17.77 7.84
CA LEU A 211 -16.34 -18.25 8.50
C LEU A 211 -16.01 -17.46 9.77
N GLU A 212 -16.08 -16.12 9.72
CA GLU A 212 -15.88 -15.23 10.87
C GLU A 212 -16.92 -15.49 11.98
N TRP A 213 -18.20 -15.60 11.60
CA TRP A 213 -19.26 -15.94 12.55
C TRP A 213 -19.04 -17.32 13.17
N ALA A 214 -18.61 -18.32 12.39
CA ALA A 214 -18.33 -19.65 12.91
C ALA A 214 -17.16 -19.64 13.90
N GLN A 215 -16.06 -18.95 13.58
CA GLN A 215 -14.89 -18.82 14.46
C GLN A 215 -15.25 -18.20 15.83
N THR A 216 -16.21 -17.28 15.84
CA THR A 216 -16.69 -16.59 17.06
C THR A 216 -17.82 -17.31 17.78
N ASN A 217 -18.71 -18.02 17.07
CA ASN A 217 -19.99 -18.54 17.62
C ASN A 217 -20.18 -20.06 17.59
N THR A 218 -19.27 -20.88 17.03
CA THR A 218 -19.48 -22.35 16.93
C THR A 218 -19.75 -23.02 18.29
N ALA A 219 -19.19 -22.48 19.39
CA ALA A 219 -19.41 -22.95 20.76
C ALA A 219 -20.70 -22.44 21.43
N SER A 220 -21.39 -21.45 20.83
CA SER A 220 -22.64 -20.91 21.38
C SER A 220 -23.84 -21.80 21.05
N ALA A 221 -24.61 -22.16 22.08
CA ALA A 221 -25.83 -22.92 21.93
C ALA A 221 -27.03 -22.06 21.47
N THR A 222 -27.06 -20.77 21.83
CA THR A 222 -28.17 -19.85 21.50
C THR A 222 -28.08 -19.29 20.09
N ALA A 223 -26.86 -19.04 19.60
CA ALA A 223 -26.63 -18.41 18.31
C ALA A 223 -27.03 -19.29 17.10
N ARG A 224 -27.11 -20.62 17.26
CA ARG A 224 -27.56 -21.54 16.20
C ARG A 224 -29.08 -21.45 15.92
N PRO A 225 -29.97 -21.48 16.93
CA PRO A 225 -31.38 -21.11 16.77
C PRO A 225 -31.62 -19.78 16.05
N GLU A 226 -30.92 -18.72 16.46
CA GLU A 226 -31.04 -17.37 15.88
C GLU A 226 -30.71 -17.39 14.37
N VAL A 227 -29.59 -18.00 13.98
CA VAL A 227 -29.22 -18.18 12.56
C VAL A 227 -30.28 -18.95 11.77
N LYS A 228 -30.92 -19.97 12.36
CA LYS A 228 -31.99 -20.74 11.69
C LYS A 228 -33.29 -19.95 11.52
N GLN A 229 -33.58 -18.99 12.39
CA GLN A 229 -34.70 -18.06 12.19
C GLN A 229 -34.40 -17.05 11.07
N LEU A 230 -33.19 -16.48 11.07
CA LEU A 230 -32.72 -15.55 10.04
C LEU A 230 -32.55 -16.20 8.66
N ALA A 231 -32.30 -17.51 8.59
CA ALA A 231 -32.14 -18.26 7.34
C ALA A 231 -33.40 -18.33 6.44
N HIS A 232 -34.56 -17.86 6.91
CA HIS A 232 -35.86 -18.07 6.24
C HIS A 232 -36.71 -16.79 6.07
N ARG A 233 -36.23 -15.63 6.53
CA ARG A 233 -36.98 -14.36 6.54
C ARG A 233 -36.06 -13.16 6.22
N ILE A 234 -36.59 -12.12 5.61
CA ILE A 234 -35.98 -10.78 5.49
C ILE A 234 -36.94 -9.81 6.17
N ASN A 235 -36.52 -9.09 7.22
CA ASN A 235 -37.42 -8.26 8.05
C ASN A 235 -38.77 -8.93 8.30
N GLU A 236 -38.71 -10.09 8.97
CA GLU A 236 -39.81 -11.03 9.28
C GLU A 236 -40.57 -11.63 8.08
N THR A 237 -40.39 -11.07 6.88
CA THR A 237 -41.12 -11.41 5.66
C THR A 237 -40.57 -12.69 5.01
N PRO A 238 -41.40 -13.67 4.61
CA PRO A 238 -40.94 -14.91 4.00
C PRO A 238 -40.19 -14.70 2.67
N ILE A 239 -39.06 -15.39 2.48
CA ILE A 239 -38.17 -15.23 1.30
C ILE A 239 -38.87 -15.37 -0.06
N ARG A 240 -39.97 -16.14 -0.13
CA ARG A 240 -40.77 -16.31 -1.37
C ARG A 240 -41.30 -14.99 -1.92
N GLN A 241 -41.60 -14.01 -1.06
CA GLN A 241 -42.11 -12.69 -1.50
C GLN A 241 -41.05 -11.86 -2.26
N PHE A 242 -39.76 -12.17 -2.08
CA PHE A 242 -38.64 -11.52 -2.76
C PHE A 242 -38.23 -12.24 -4.06
N GLY A 243 -39.03 -13.21 -4.52
CA GLY A 243 -38.68 -14.05 -5.68
C GLY A 243 -37.52 -15.01 -5.38
N LEU A 244 -37.42 -15.53 -4.16
CA LEU A 244 -36.39 -16.47 -3.73
C LEU A 244 -37.02 -17.81 -3.33
N LYS A 245 -36.33 -18.92 -3.63
CA LYS A 245 -36.71 -20.28 -3.22
C LYS A 245 -35.52 -21.01 -2.59
N LEU A 246 -35.79 -22.13 -1.92
CA LEU A 246 -34.74 -23.08 -1.53
C LEU A 246 -34.50 -24.06 -2.67
N ASP A 247 -33.25 -24.48 -2.85
CA ASP A 247 -32.88 -25.52 -3.80
C ASP A 247 -32.90 -26.94 -3.19
N VAL A 248 -32.41 -27.93 -3.96
CA VAL A 248 -32.36 -29.35 -3.56
C VAL A 248 -31.46 -29.64 -2.35
N TYR A 249 -30.60 -28.70 -1.96
CA TYR A 249 -29.75 -28.80 -0.77
C TYR A 249 -30.16 -27.80 0.33
N GLY A 250 -31.32 -27.14 0.20
CA GLY A 250 -31.89 -26.26 1.23
C GLY A 250 -31.26 -24.85 1.29
N MET A 251 -30.57 -24.44 0.23
CA MET A 251 -29.87 -23.16 0.14
C MET A 251 -30.61 -22.20 -0.80
N ILE A 252 -30.54 -20.89 -0.53
CA ILE A 252 -31.42 -19.91 -1.17
C ILE A 252 -30.93 -19.52 -2.57
N VAL A 253 -31.78 -19.74 -3.58
CA VAL A 253 -31.59 -19.37 -4.98
C VAL A 253 -32.70 -18.44 -5.48
N PRO A 254 -32.49 -17.68 -6.58
CA PRO A 254 -33.57 -17.01 -7.28
C PRO A 254 -34.66 -17.97 -7.75
N SER A 255 -35.91 -17.54 -7.64
CA SER A 255 -37.04 -18.21 -8.29
C SER A 255 -37.07 -17.88 -9.78
N THR A 256 -36.97 -18.88 -10.63
CA THR A 256 -37.13 -18.74 -12.08
C THR A 256 -38.61 -18.75 -12.45
N ASP A 257 -39.17 -17.60 -12.81
CA ASP A 257 -40.59 -17.39 -13.14
C ASP A 257 -41.20 -18.37 -14.18
N SER A 258 -40.35 -19.08 -14.92
CA SER A 258 -40.72 -20.15 -15.86
C SER A 258 -41.45 -21.33 -15.20
N GLU A 259 -41.22 -21.61 -13.91
CA GLU A 259 -41.91 -22.69 -13.20
C GLU A 259 -43.38 -22.34 -12.88
N ALA A 260 -43.67 -21.06 -12.63
CA ALA A 260 -44.97 -20.58 -12.15
C ALA A 260 -46.11 -20.63 -13.20
N LYS A 261 -45.83 -21.08 -14.43
CA LYS A 261 -46.81 -21.08 -15.55
C LYS A 261 -47.27 -22.47 -16.01
N ASN A 262 -46.67 -23.55 -15.53
CA ASN A 262 -47.02 -24.91 -15.97
C ASN A 262 -47.99 -25.66 -15.03
N GLY A 263 -48.38 -25.10 -13.88
CA GLY A 263 -49.29 -25.73 -12.91
C GLY A 263 -50.78 -25.63 -13.25
N GLY A 264 -51.16 -25.56 -14.53
CA GLY A 264 -52.39 -24.89 -14.98
C GLY A 264 -53.42 -25.69 -15.77
N SER A 265 -53.51 -27.03 -15.65
CA SER A 265 -54.72 -27.83 -15.96
C SER A 265 -54.49 -29.32 -15.66
N GLY A 266 -55.19 -29.86 -14.67
CA GLY A 266 -55.17 -31.27 -14.30
C GLY A 266 -56.24 -31.55 -13.25
N GLY A 267 -57.50 -31.61 -13.69
CA GLY A 267 -58.64 -31.87 -12.81
C GLY A 267 -58.66 -33.31 -12.29
N GLY A 268 -59.22 -33.50 -11.10
CA GLY A 268 -59.33 -34.78 -10.43
C GLY A 268 -59.94 -34.59 -9.05
N ASP A 269 -61.26 -34.67 -8.98
CA ASP A 269 -62.01 -34.53 -7.73
C ASP A 269 -61.74 -35.71 -6.79
N HIS A 270 -61.47 -35.43 -5.52
CA HIS A 270 -62.10 -36.21 -4.43
C HIS A 270 -62.05 -35.52 -3.06
N ASP A 271 -63.18 -35.71 -2.40
CA ASP A 271 -63.64 -35.33 -1.07
C ASP A 271 -62.67 -35.51 0.11
N GLY A 272 -62.72 -34.54 1.04
CA GLY A 272 -62.69 -34.80 2.48
C GLY A 272 -61.33 -34.95 3.18
N ASP A 273 -61.02 -34.04 4.11
CA ASP A 273 -61.54 -34.21 5.48
C ASP A 273 -61.63 -32.84 6.19
N LYS A 274 -62.20 -32.81 7.39
CA LYS A 274 -62.30 -31.63 8.26
C LYS A 274 -61.01 -31.41 9.06
N CYS A 275 -60.76 -30.13 9.38
CA CYS A 275 -60.40 -29.72 10.74
C CYS A 275 -60.98 -28.32 10.96
N ASP A 276 -61.95 -28.21 11.88
CA ASP A 276 -62.47 -26.94 12.37
C ASP A 276 -61.48 -26.35 13.41
N ASP A 277 -61.29 -25.03 13.42
CA ASP A 277 -60.74 -24.29 14.58
C ASP A 277 -61.08 -22.79 14.42
N ASP A 278 -62.03 -22.29 15.22
CA ASP A 278 -62.57 -20.93 15.14
C ASP A 278 -61.72 -19.91 15.92
N VAL A 279 -61.46 -18.73 15.33
CA VAL A 279 -61.23 -17.49 16.08
C VAL A 279 -61.88 -16.31 15.34
N ASP A 280 -62.88 -15.69 15.98
CA ASP A 280 -63.60 -14.51 15.48
C ASP A 280 -62.81 -13.20 15.58
N GLY A 281 -63.22 -12.22 14.76
CA GLY A 281 -63.07 -10.79 15.05
C GLY A 281 -61.83 -10.09 14.45
N ASP A 282 -61.94 -8.87 13.91
CA ASP A 282 -63.15 -8.08 13.62
C ASP A 282 -62.87 -7.15 12.42
N ALA A 283 -63.93 -6.59 11.83
CA ALA A 283 -63.89 -5.93 10.53
C ALA A 283 -63.36 -4.49 10.55
N SER A 284 -62.80 -4.06 9.41
CA SER A 284 -62.93 -2.68 8.96
C SER A 284 -62.87 -2.58 7.44
N GLU A 285 -63.93 -2.08 6.84
CA GLU A 285 -63.93 -1.56 5.46
C GLU A 285 -63.04 -0.30 5.41
N GLY A 286 -62.36 0.07 4.33
CA GLY A 286 -62.42 -0.44 2.96
C GLY A 286 -62.65 0.72 2.01
N ASP A 287 -61.67 1.07 1.16
CA ASP A 287 -61.87 2.04 0.07
C ASP A 287 -60.92 1.78 -1.11
N HIS A 288 -61.35 2.14 -2.33
CA HIS A 288 -60.73 1.76 -3.60
C HIS A 288 -60.22 2.99 -4.38
N LEU A 289 -58.92 3.07 -4.65
CA LEU A 289 -58.39 3.91 -5.75
C LEU A 289 -57.19 3.28 -6.50
N GLU A 290 -57.47 2.85 -7.73
CA GLU A 290 -56.71 2.95 -9.00
C GLU A 290 -55.16 2.76 -9.08
N PRO A 291 -54.64 2.20 -10.20
CA PRO A 291 -53.25 1.75 -10.32
C PRO A 291 -52.26 2.85 -10.74
N SER A 292 -51.14 2.95 -10.02
CA SER A 292 -50.02 3.83 -10.42
C SER A 292 -49.19 3.23 -11.58
N ASN A 293 -48.85 4.07 -12.55
CA ASN A 293 -48.24 3.65 -13.82
C ASN A 293 -46.77 3.20 -13.67
N ARG A 294 -46.44 2.02 -14.21
CA ARG A 294 -45.05 1.53 -14.33
C ARG A 294 -44.29 2.30 -15.42
N PRO A 295 -43.10 2.87 -15.13
CA PRO A 295 -42.24 3.41 -16.19
C PRO A 295 -41.70 2.30 -17.08
N THR A 296 -41.68 2.54 -18.39
CA THR A 296 -41.31 1.55 -19.42
C THR A 296 -39.80 1.23 -19.45
N LYS A 297 -39.50 0.01 -19.94
CA LYS A 297 -38.15 -0.51 -20.21
C LYS A 297 -37.24 0.55 -20.85
N ARG A 298 -36.08 0.86 -20.24
CA ARG A 298 -35.03 1.68 -20.86
C ARG A 298 -34.05 0.79 -21.61
N THR A 299 -33.91 1.01 -22.91
CA THR A 299 -33.08 0.20 -23.82
C THR A 299 -31.60 0.30 -23.46
N ARG A 300 -30.84 -0.81 -23.59
CA ARG A 300 -29.37 -0.79 -23.56
C ARG A 300 -28.84 0.11 -24.69
N LEU A 301 -28.03 1.10 -24.35
CA LEU A 301 -27.12 1.74 -25.31
C LEU A 301 -25.72 1.22 -25.04
N SER A 302 -25.16 0.49 -26.01
CA SER A 302 -23.78 0.01 -25.96
C SER A 302 -22.83 1.13 -26.41
N SER A 303 -21.97 1.62 -25.53
CA SER A 303 -20.94 2.60 -25.87
C SER A 303 -19.80 1.93 -26.65
N THR A 304 -19.90 1.89 -27.98
CA THR A 304 -18.79 1.48 -28.84
C THR A 304 -17.68 2.53 -28.84
N SER A 305 -16.63 2.33 -28.06
CA SER A 305 -15.39 3.11 -28.12
C SER A 305 -14.66 2.84 -29.43
N ARG A 306 -14.80 3.76 -30.39
CA ARG A 306 -14.22 3.63 -31.73
C ARG A 306 -12.74 4.06 -31.73
N GLY A 307 -11.90 3.28 -31.05
CA GLY A 307 -10.44 3.45 -31.07
C GLY A 307 -9.87 3.13 -32.47
N ALA A 308 -9.34 4.14 -33.15
CA ALA A 308 -8.78 4.00 -34.49
C ALA A 308 -7.35 3.43 -34.44
N PHE A 309 -7.22 2.12 -34.33
CA PHE A 309 -5.94 1.44 -34.46
C PHE A 309 -5.43 1.48 -35.90
N ILE A 310 -4.22 2.03 -36.08
CA ILE A 310 -3.41 1.85 -37.29
C ILE A 310 -2.65 0.53 -37.14
N PRO A 311 -2.84 -0.47 -38.03
CA PRO A 311 -2.12 -1.73 -37.94
C PRO A 311 -0.69 -1.59 -38.50
N THR A 312 0.32 -1.78 -37.66
CA THR A 312 1.72 -1.92 -38.08
C THR A 312 2.05 -3.40 -38.24
N ASP A 313 1.91 -3.94 -39.45
CA ASP A 313 2.33 -5.30 -39.77
C ASP A 313 3.86 -5.45 -39.65
N ALA A 314 4.31 -6.36 -38.78
CA ALA A 314 5.70 -6.75 -38.65
C ALA A 314 5.80 -8.24 -38.32
N ALA A 315 5.87 -9.08 -39.35
CA ALA A 315 6.06 -10.52 -39.20
C ALA A 315 7.48 -10.84 -38.66
N PRO A 316 7.64 -11.85 -37.78
CA PRO A 316 8.94 -12.19 -37.20
C PRO A 316 9.87 -12.85 -38.23
N SER A 317 11.11 -12.36 -38.31
CA SER A 317 12.16 -12.96 -39.13
C SER A 317 12.90 -14.04 -38.35
N GLU A 318 12.92 -15.27 -38.86
CA GLU A 318 13.79 -16.33 -38.31
C GLU A 318 15.26 -16.05 -38.62
N ARG A 319 16.06 -15.80 -37.57
CA ARG A 319 17.53 -15.93 -37.46
C ARG A 319 17.90 -15.52 -36.03
N GLY A 320 18.85 -16.13 -35.34
CA GLY A 320 19.62 -17.34 -35.60
C GLY A 320 20.36 -17.73 -34.32
N ARG A 321 20.77 -19.00 -34.16
CA ARG A 321 21.51 -19.41 -32.95
C ARG A 321 22.92 -18.82 -32.95
N ASP A 322 23.35 -18.36 -31.78
CA ASP A 322 24.75 -18.52 -31.36
C ASP A 322 24.81 -18.72 -29.84
N SER A 323 25.73 -19.57 -29.39
CA SER A 323 25.64 -20.25 -28.08
C SER A 323 26.92 -20.08 -27.24
N ALA A 324 26.94 -19.11 -26.32
CA ALA A 324 28.08 -18.87 -25.44
C ALA A 324 28.00 -19.72 -24.15
N THR A 325 28.80 -20.79 -24.12
CA THR A 325 29.05 -21.73 -23.02
C THR A 325 29.03 -21.15 -21.60
N ARG A 326 28.23 -21.73 -20.69
CA ARG A 326 28.47 -21.71 -19.24
C ARG A 326 29.03 -23.07 -18.80
N ARG A 327 30.18 -23.07 -18.12
CA ARG A 327 30.75 -24.28 -17.48
C ARG A 327 30.06 -24.55 -16.15
N SER A 328 29.69 -25.80 -15.88
CA SER A 328 29.21 -26.28 -14.59
C SER A 328 30.19 -27.30 -14.02
N CYS A 329 30.76 -27.05 -12.84
CA CYS A 329 31.62 -28.00 -12.14
C CYS A 329 30.90 -28.58 -10.91
N THR A 330 30.72 -29.89 -10.89
CA THR A 330 30.27 -30.67 -9.72
C THR A 330 31.45 -30.97 -8.79
N PRO A 331 31.32 -30.83 -7.45
CA PRO A 331 32.23 -31.48 -6.52
C PRO A 331 31.85 -32.96 -6.35
N SER A 332 32.84 -33.86 -6.41
CA SER A 332 32.66 -35.27 -6.04
C SER A 332 32.82 -35.46 -4.53
N ASN A 333 32.15 -36.47 -3.98
CA ASN A 333 32.53 -37.04 -2.69
C ASN A 333 33.94 -37.65 -2.77
N ASN A 334 34.63 -37.67 -1.62
CA ASN A 334 35.43 -38.82 -1.18
C ASN A 334 35.59 -38.78 0.36
N LEU A 335 35.60 -39.95 0.98
CA LEU A 335 35.78 -40.18 2.41
C LEU A 335 37.03 -41.04 2.63
N THR A 336 37.92 -40.65 3.55
CA THR A 336 38.78 -41.55 4.37
C THR A 336 39.71 -40.72 5.25
N GLY A 337 40.10 -41.26 6.42
CA GLY A 337 41.29 -40.83 7.17
C GLY A 337 40.98 -40.20 8.53
N SER A 338 41.02 -41.02 9.58
CA SER A 338 41.12 -40.55 10.97
C SER A 338 42.59 -40.50 11.37
N GLU A 339 43.02 -39.46 12.09
CA GLU A 339 44.09 -39.58 13.08
C GLU A 339 44.06 -38.41 14.09
N GLU A 340 44.50 -38.68 15.32
CA GLU A 340 44.46 -37.78 16.47
C GLU A 340 45.87 -37.66 17.05
N PRO A 341 46.35 -36.43 17.33
CA PRO A 341 47.23 -36.27 18.49
C PRO A 341 47.05 -34.97 19.28
N LYS A 342 46.75 -35.14 20.57
CA LYS A 342 47.43 -34.56 21.75
C LYS A 342 47.74 -33.06 21.82
N GLU A 343 47.29 -32.46 22.92
CA GLU A 343 47.84 -31.22 23.52
C GLU A 343 49.32 -31.38 23.93
N PRO A 344 50.03 -30.27 24.14
CA PRO A 344 50.75 -30.12 25.41
C PRO A 344 50.51 -28.80 26.14
N GLU A 345 50.93 -28.80 27.41
CA GLU A 345 50.67 -27.81 28.46
C GLU A 345 51.53 -26.52 28.39
N GLU A 346 51.20 -25.58 29.28
CA GLU A 346 52.04 -24.48 29.79
C GLU A 346 52.41 -23.31 28.83
N SER A 347 52.74 -22.11 29.32
CA SER A 347 52.93 -21.64 30.71
C SER A 347 52.41 -20.20 30.92
N ARG A 348 52.12 -19.85 32.19
CA ARG A 348 51.99 -18.44 32.65
C ARG A 348 53.37 -17.88 33.01
N PRO A 349 53.52 -16.55 33.04
CA PRO A 349 54.09 -15.92 34.23
C PRO A 349 53.15 -14.90 34.89
N GLY A 350 53.38 -14.66 36.18
CA GLY A 350 52.65 -13.69 37.01
C GLY A 350 53.28 -12.28 37.04
N PRO A 351 52.74 -11.37 37.87
CA PRO A 351 53.05 -9.94 37.81
C PRO A 351 54.28 -9.52 38.64
N GLN A 352 54.74 -8.30 38.38
CA GLN A 352 55.53 -7.48 39.33
C GLN A 352 54.80 -6.16 39.58
N ASP A 353 55.12 -5.51 40.70
CA ASP A 353 54.37 -4.42 41.33
C ASP A 353 55.34 -3.37 41.90
N GLN A 354 54.81 -2.18 42.23
CA GLN A 354 55.47 -1.06 42.94
C GLN A 354 56.54 -0.32 42.10
N THR A 355 56.56 1.03 42.06
CA THR A 355 56.55 1.95 43.21
C THR A 355 55.94 3.32 42.85
N ALA A 356 55.64 4.14 43.86
CA ALA A 356 54.87 5.38 43.72
C ALA A 356 55.71 6.67 43.84
N ARG A 357 55.19 7.80 43.32
CA ARG A 357 55.49 9.12 43.93
C ARG A 357 54.42 10.21 43.75
N ASN A 358 54.30 10.96 44.84
CA ASN A 358 53.31 11.98 45.20
C ASN A 358 53.12 13.17 44.24
N GLN A 359 51.87 13.66 44.24
CA GLN A 359 51.44 15.04 44.52
C GLN A 359 52.30 16.23 44.04
N SER A 360 51.63 17.16 43.33
CA SER A 360 51.67 18.58 43.72
C SER A 360 50.29 19.22 43.48
N ARG A 361 49.98 20.29 44.21
CA ARG A 361 48.66 20.94 44.26
C ARG A 361 48.86 22.45 44.37
N GLY A 362 48.72 23.17 43.25
CA GLY A 362 48.89 24.62 43.19
C GLY A 362 47.55 25.34 42.99
N ASN A 363 47.09 26.03 44.04
CA ASN A 363 46.17 27.15 43.88
C ASN A 363 47.02 28.41 43.70
N GLU A 364 46.70 29.26 42.71
CA GLU A 364 46.95 30.69 42.83
C GLU A 364 45.68 31.46 42.42
N GLN A 365 45.49 32.60 43.07
CA GLN A 365 44.24 33.35 43.08
C GLN A 365 44.57 34.84 43.05
N LEU A 366 44.35 35.50 41.90
CA LEU A 366 44.57 36.93 41.73
C LEU A 366 43.44 37.56 40.90
N GLN A 367 42.62 38.35 41.58
CA GLN A 367 41.86 39.45 40.95
C GLN A 367 42.75 40.72 40.94
N VAL A 368 42.23 41.79 40.31
CA VAL A 368 42.40 43.23 40.63
C VAL A 368 42.84 44.09 39.42
N ILE A 369 41.90 44.93 38.92
CA ILE A 369 42.08 46.26 38.27
C ILE A 369 42.80 46.29 36.88
N ALA A 370 42.38 47.09 35.89
CA ALA A 370 41.15 47.88 35.68
C ALA A 370 41.00 48.32 34.20
N ASP A 371 39.83 48.91 33.90
CA ASP A 371 39.51 49.97 32.93
C ASP A 371 40.33 50.14 31.63
N MET A 372 39.62 50.03 30.49
CA MET A 372 39.59 51.12 29.50
C MET A 372 38.20 51.17 28.83
N ASP A 373 37.53 52.31 28.95
CA ASP A 373 36.24 52.62 28.29
C ASP A 373 36.30 54.06 27.73
N SER A 374 35.45 54.37 26.74
CA SER A 374 35.42 55.60 25.93
C SER A 374 36.66 55.81 25.02
N SER A 375 36.64 56.57 23.91
CA SER A 375 35.63 57.42 23.23
C SER A 375 35.94 57.41 21.71
N GLY A 376 35.18 57.99 20.77
CA GLY A 376 33.96 58.83 20.75
C GLY A 376 33.27 58.73 19.35
N ARG A 377 32.04 59.21 19.11
CA ARG A 377 31.60 60.62 18.94
C ARG A 377 32.31 61.37 17.78
N GLU A 378 31.66 62.15 16.89
CA GLU A 378 30.24 62.55 16.69
C GLU A 378 30.10 63.36 15.35
N ILE A 379 28.97 64.06 15.11
CA ILE A 379 28.71 65.12 14.08
C ILE A 379 28.33 64.54 12.69
N ALA A 380 27.06 64.50 12.23
CA ALA A 380 26.07 65.56 11.89
C ALA A 380 26.26 66.15 10.45
N ARG A 381 25.28 66.75 9.74
CA ARG A 381 23.97 67.35 10.10
C ARG A 381 23.03 67.49 8.87
N GLU A 382 21.72 67.69 9.12
CA GLU A 382 20.73 68.46 8.31
C GLU A 382 20.52 68.24 6.79
N LYS A 383 19.28 67.86 6.42
CA LYS A 383 18.33 68.80 5.78
C LYS A 383 16.86 68.42 6.04
N LYS A 384 15.92 69.31 5.67
CA LYS A 384 14.51 69.37 6.11
C LYS A 384 13.61 69.85 4.96
N ILE A 385 12.28 69.76 5.14
CA ILE A 385 11.17 70.31 4.31
C ILE A 385 10.80 69.38 3.12
N ALA A 386 9.54 68.98 2.82
CA ALA A 386 8.25 68.92 3.54
C ALA A 386 7.21 68.13 2.67
N GLU A 387 5.85 68.20 2.70
CA GLU A 387 4.83 69.00 3.43
C GLU A 387 3.42 68.31 3.41
N GLU A 388 2.65 68.44 4.51
CA GLU A 388 1.16 68.56 4.64
C GLU A 388 0.08 67.51 4.23
N GLY A 389 -1.09 67.63 4.90
CA GLY A 389 -2.37 66.91 4.67
C GLY A 389 -2.61 65.70 5.60
N SER A 390 -3.30 65.71 6.76
CA SER A 390 -4.33 66.55 7.43
C SER A 390 -5.73 65.86 7.48
N ILE A 391 -6.53 66.19 8.52
CA ILE A 391 -7.85 65.61 8.92
C ILE A 391 -7.71 64.19 9.53
N THR A 392 -7.92 63.88 10.82
CA THR A 392 -8.74 64.36 11.97
C THR A 392 -10.23 63.98 11.97
N GLU A 393 -10.61 62.99 12.77
CA GLU A 393 -11.71 63.12 13.74
C GLU A 393 -11.54 62.13 14.92
N ALA A 394 -12.28 62.31 16.02
CA ALA A 394 -11.87 61.77 17.32
C ALA A 394 -13.02 61.47 18.31
N LEU A 395 -12.68 60.67 19.33
CA LEU A 395 -13.39 60.46 20.61
C LEU A 395 -14.81 59.85 20.57
N ASN A 396 -14.96 58.73 21.28
CA ASN A 396 -15.72 58.83 22.55
C ASN A 396 -15.25 57.79 23.58
N MET A 397 -15.47 58.09 24.86
CA MET A 397 -15.15 57.21 25.99
C MET A 397 -16.37 56.39 26.39
N LYS A 398 -16.14 55.23 27.02
CA LYS A 398 -16.82 54.95 28.30
C LYS A 398 -16.03 53.98 29.16
N ASP A 399 -15.70 54.44 30.35
CA ASP A 399 -15.26 53.64 31.49
C ASP A 399 -16.50 53.15 32.26
N GLY A 400 -16.37 52.12 33.09
CA GLY A 400 -17.50 51.46 33.75
C GLY A 400 -17.12 50.22 34.55
N THR A 401 -16.54 50.43 35.73
CA THR A 401 -16.35 49.43 36.78
C THR A 401 -17.66 49.10 37.49
N GLU A 402 -17.89 47.82 37.81
CA GLU A 402 -18.43 47.38 39.11
C GLU A 402 -18.16 45.87 39.30
N ASP A 403 -18.20 45.41 40.55
CA ASP A 403 -17.63 44.13 41.01
C ASP A 403 -18.59 42.91 40.90
N ASP A 404 -18.04 41.69 41.06
CA ASP A 404 -18.65 40.70 41.97
C ASP A 404 -17.68 39.55 42.35
N GLU A 405 -17.91 38.91 43.51
CA GLU A 405 -17.01 37.91 44.11
C GLU A 405 -17.31 36.43 43.72
N ALA A 406 -16.26 35.63 43.49
CA ALA A 406 -16.08 34.22 43.94
C ALA A 406 -14.86 33.56 43.26
N GLY A 407 -14.11 32.62 43.86
CA GLY A 407 -14.15 32.09 45.23
C GLY A 407 -13.56 30.67 45.32
N PHE A 408 -12.71 30.42 46.33
CA PHE A 408 -12.06 29.14 46.70
C PHE A 408 -11.03 28.55 45.70
N LEU A 409 -9.73 28.45 46.04
CA LEU A 409 -9.02 27.64 47.07
C LEU A 409 -8.63 26.23 46.59
N THR A 410 -7.35 26.08 46.23
CA THR A 410 -6.65 24.80 46.13
C THR A 410 -6.31 24.26 47.52
N ARG A 411 -6.43 22.94 47.73
CA ARG A 411 -6.11 22.28 49.01
C ARG A 411 -5.03 21.21 48.80
N TYR A 412 -3.83 21.51 49.26
CA TYR A 412 -2.79 20.51 49.54
C TYR A 412 -3.12 19.80 50.85
N GLU A 413 -3.07 18.47 50.89
CA GLU A 413 -2.85 17.72 52.12
C GLU A 413 -1.83 16.61 51.86
N HIS A 414 -0.69 16.68 52.56
CA HIS A 414 0.13 15.51 52.86
C HIS A 414 -0.44 14.83 54.10
N SER A 415 -0.34 13.50 54.18
CA SER A 415 -0.16 12.82 55.45
C SER A 415 1.04 11.89 55.33
N SER A 416 2.00 12.08 56.23
CA SER A 416 2.96 11.04 56.60
C SER A 416 2.27 9.93 57.38
N ASP A 417 2.95 8.79 57.50
CA ASP A 417 3.27 8.21 58.81
C ASP A 417 4.58 7.41 58.71
N THR A 418 5.19 7.12 59.85
CA THR A 418 6.62 6.74 59.98
C THR A 418 6.83 5.37 60.64
N GLU A 419 8.10 5.05 60.93
CA GLU A 419 8.60 3.93 61.76
C GLU A 419 8.67 2.54 61.08
N ASP A 420 9.64 1.66 61.39
CA ASP A 420 11.04 1.81 61.88
C ASP A 420 11.76 0.45 61.62
N GLY A 421 13.05 0.30 61.98
CA GLY A 421 13.55 -1.01 62.42
C GLY A 421 14.56 -1.76 61.52
N GLY A 422 15.70 -1.11 61.26
CA GLY A 422 17.06 -1.67 61.35
C GLY A 422 17.44 -3.15 61.06
N GLN A 423 18.57 -3.25 60.33
CA GLN A 423 19.65 -4.27 60.45
C GLN A 423 19.44 -5.70 59.89
N GLY A 424 20.53 -6.26 59.33
CA GLY A 424 20.66 -7.68 58.96
C GLY A 424 21.57 -7.93 57.76
N ALA A 425 22.81 -8.38 58.00
CA ALA A 425 23.74 -8.84 56.95
C ALA A 425 23.83 -10.38 56.95
N GLY A 426 24.06 -11.02 55.80
CA GLY A 426 24.17 -12.49 55.74
C GLY A 426 24.52 -13.06 54.37
N GLU A 427 25.63 -13.77 54.30
CA GLU A 427 26.26 -14.41 53.14
C GLU A 427 25.49 -15.57 52.43
N ARG A 428 25.81 -15.73 51.13
CA ARG A 428 26.14 -16.99 50.39
C ARG A 428 25.11 -18.11 50.11
N VAL A 429 25.24 -18.57 48.85
CA VAL A 429 25.16 -19.96 48.34
C VAL A 429 23.76 -20.63 48.30
N GLY A 430 23.42 -21.20 47.14
CA GLY A 430 22.30 -22.12 46.99
C GLY A 430 21.78 -22.25 45.55
N MET A 431 22.37 -23.13 44.74
CA MET A 431 21.71 -23.61 43.52
C MET A 431 20.72 -24.72 43.89
N THR A 432 19.44 -24.53 43.61
CA THR A 432 18.48 -25.64 43.45
C THR A 432 17.36 -25.24 42.49
N ALA A 433 17.01 -26.16 41.58
CA ALA A 433 15.90 -25.96 40.66
C ALA A 433 14.61 -26.53 41.27
N THR A 434 13.60 -25.68 41.46
CA THR A 434 12.29 -26.10 42.00
C THR A 434 11.17 -25.66 41.07
N LYS A 435 10.34 -26.61 40.66
CA LYS A 435 9.09 -26.35 39.91
C LYS A 435 8.17 -25.47 40.76
N PHE A 436 7.50 -24.50 40.15
CA PHE A 436 6.35 -23.85 40.77
C PHE A 436 5.16 -23.79 39.81
N ASN A 437 4.05 -24.42 40.20
CA ASN A 437 2.74 -24.13 39.63
C ASN A 437 2.35 -22.70 40.00
N ARG A 438 1.83 -21.93 39.04
CA ARG A 438 1.13 -20.67 39.37
C ARG A 438 -0.18 -20.55 38.59
N THR A 439 -1.23 -21.09 39.20
CA THR A 439 -2.61 -20.69 38.97
C THR A 439 -2.83 -19.23 39.39
N SER A 440 -4.01 -18.69 39.10
CA SER A 440 -4.41 -17.29 39.34
C SER A 440 -3.76 -16.26 38.40
N ARG A 441 -4.40 -16.06 37.24
CA ARG A 441 -4.34 -14.79 36.50
C ARG A 441 -5.66 -14.06 36.79
N LYS A 442 -5.60 -12.92 37.51
CA LYS A 442 -6.78 -12.12 37.84
C LYS A 442 -7.50 -11.71 36.55
N GLY A 443 -8.82 -11.88 36.50
CA GLY A 443 -9.64 -11.28 35.45
C GLY A 443 -9.61 -9.75 35.59
N SER A 444 -9.29 -9.03 34.52
CA SER A 444 -9.47 -7.57 34.49
C SER A 444 -10.96 -7.28 34.25
N ALA A 445 -11.62 -6.65 35.21
CA ALA A 445 -13.01 -6.24 35.08
C ALA A 445 -13.08 -4.99 34.20
N ILE A 446 -13.41 -5.17 32.91
CA ILE A 446 -13.74 -4.06 32.02
C ILE A 446 -15.04 -3.42 32.53
N ARG A 447 -14.94 -2.17 33.00
CA ARG A 447 -16.11 -1.38 33.40
C ARG A 447 -16.93 -1.03 32.15
N THR A 448 -18.11 -1.62 32.02
CA THR A 448 -19.12 -1.17 31.05
C THR A 448 -19.59 0.23 31.42
N VAL A 449 -19.28 1.25 30.61
CA VAL A 449 -19.75 2.62 30.83
C VAL A 449 -21.10 2.80 30.13
N THR A 450 -22.19 2.55 30.85
CA THR A 450 -23.55 2.83 30.38
C THR A 450 -23.83 4.34 30.42
N TYR A 451 -23.82 5.00 29.26
CA TYR A 451 -24.31 6.38 29.12
C TYR A 451 -25.84 6.42 29.08
N SER A 452 -26.48 6.86 30.17
CA SER A 452 -27.93 7.16 30.20
C SER A 452 -28.20 8.60 29.77
N GLY A 453 -28.23 8.84 28.46
CA GLY A 453 -28.61 10.13 27.87
C GLY A 453 -30.12 10.38 27.98
N LYS A 454 -30.54 11.37 28.76
CA LYS A 454 -31.95 11.77 28.87
C LYS A 454 -32.38 12.60 27.66
N SER A 455 -33.58 12.38 27.16
CA SER A 455 -34.18 13.13 26.05
C SER A 455 -34.56 14.56 26.46
N PRO A 456 -34.24 15.58 25.63
CA PRO A 456 -34.98 16.83 25.57
C PRO A 456 -35.88 16.86 24.32
N GLY A 457 -37.18 17.05 24.51
CA GLY A 457 -38.11 17.20 23.38
C GLY A 457 -38.11 18.63 22.81
N ALA A 458 -37.98 18.77 21.49
CA ALA A 458 -38.13 20.03 20.77
C ALA A 458 -39.05 19.85 19.55
N ARG A 459 -39.70 20.93 19.09
CA ARG A 459 -40.81 20.89 18.13
C ARG A 459 -40.34 20.89 16.68
N LEU A 460 -41.05 20.13 15.83
CA LEU A 460 -41.00 20.24 14.37
C LEU A 460 -41.55 21.60 13.89
N PRO A 461 -40.84 22.31 12.99
CA PRO A 461 -41.41 23.33 12.13
C PRO A 461 -41.69 22.78 10.72
N THR A 462 -42.90 22.97 10.21
CA THR A 462 -43.31 22.52 8.86
C THR A 462 -42.75 23.45 7.76
N PRO A 463 -42.06 22.95 6.73
CA PRO A 463 -41.72 23.75 5.55
C PRO A 463 -42.94 23.96 4.67
N GLN A 464 -43.27 25.22 4.35
CA GLN A 464 -44.35 25.54 3.41
C GLN A 464 -43.92 25.34 1.95
N SER A 465 -44.89 25.10 1.07
CA SER A 465 -44.65 24.93 -0.36
C SER A 465 -44.40 26.25 -1.08
N SER A 466 -43.36 26.32 -1.92
CA SER A 466 -43.32 27.25 -3.04
C SER A 466 -42.67 26.59 -4.26
N LYS A 467 -43.21 26.86 -5.46
CA LYS A 467 -42.71 26.39 -6.75
C LYS A 467 -42.47 27.60 -7.67
N PRO A 468 -41.26 27.79 -8.22
CA PRO A 468 -41.07 28.58 -9.44
C PRO A 468 -41.37 27.71 -10.67
N TYR A 469 -41.97 28.31 -11.70
CA TYR A 469 -42.38 27.64 -12.93
C TYR A 469 -41.53 28.20 -14.09
N ILE A 470 -40.64 27.39 -14.68
CA ILE A 470 -39.80 27.81 -15.83
C ILE A 470 -40.10 26.89 -17.02
N LYS A 471 -40.28 27.51 -18.21
CA LYS A 471 -40.69 26.85 -19.45
C LYS A 471 -39.47 26.51 -20.32
N SER A 472 -39.54 25.40 -21.04
CA SER A 472 -38.60 25.05 -22.11
C SER A 472 -39.27 25.16 -23.49
N PRO A 473 -38.58 25.68 -24.53
CA PRO A 473 -39.09 25.73 -25.91
C PRO A 473 -38.97 24.37 -26.65
N PRO A 474 -39.69 24.17 -27.77
CA PRO A 474 -39.86 22.87 -28.39
C PRO A 474 -38.75 22.49 -29.40
N VAL A 475 -38.56 21.17 -29.57
CA VAL A 475 -37.75 20.58 -30.64
C VAL A 475 -38.64 20.21 -31.83
N THR A 476 -38.24 20.59 -33.04
CA THR A 476 -38.83 20.13 -34.31
C THR A 476 -37.92 19.12 -34.99
N GLY A 477 -38.50 18.08 -35.60
CA GLY A 477 -37.76 16.96 -36.21
C GLY A 477 -38.00 16.77 -37.72
N ARG A 478 -37.06 16.06 -38.37
CA ARG A 478 -37.05 15.55 -39.76
C ARG A 478 -35.86 14.59 -39.89
N THR A 479 -35.75 13.59 -40.77
CA THR A 479 -36.72 12.71 -41.48
C THR A 479 -35.93 11.42 -41.80
N ALA A 480 -36.59 10.26 -41.98
CA ALA A 480 -35.92 9.00 -42.31
C ALA A 480 -35.44 8.90 -43.79
N ALA A 481 -34.46 8.02 -44.03
CA ALA A 481 -34.07 7.47 -45.33
C ALA A 481 -33.55 6.01 -45.16
N THR A 482 -33.56 5.24 -46.25
CA THR A 482 -33.44 3.76 -46.24
C THR A 482 -32.13 3.22 -46.86
N HIS A 483 -32.06 1.87 -46.98
CA HIS A 483 -31.09 1.02 -47.70
C HIS A 483 -29.89 0.50 -46.86
N SER A 484 -29.53 -0.80 -46.80
CA SER A 484 -29.80 -2.08 -47.53
C SER A 484 -28.67 -2.56 -48.46
N GLY A 485 -28.03 -3.67 -48.08
CA GLY A 485 -27.15 -4.51 -48.91
C GLY A 485 -25.71 -3.99 -49.11
N GLU A 486 -24.73 -4.81 -49.49
CA GLU A 486 -24.64 -6.28 -49.51
C GLU A 486 -23.15 -6.71 -49.58
N CYS A 487 -22.80 -7.98 -49.38
CA CYS A 487 -21.40 -8.43 -49.40
C CYS A 487 -21.02 -9.09 -50.75
N HIS A 488 -19.88 -8.74 -51.34
CA HIS A 488 -19.15 -9.59 -52.31
C HIS A 488 -17.66 -9.23 -52.42
N SER A 489 -16.90 -9.98 -53.25
CA SER A 489 -15.49 -10.33 -52.97
C SER A 489 -14.50 -10.08 -54.11
N SER A 490 -13.21 -9.88 -53.75
CA SER A 490 -12.01 -10.12 -54.61
C SER A 490 -11.82 -9.16 -55.81
N PRO A 491 -10.70 -9.20 -56.59
CA PRO A 491 -9.46 -10.00 -56.48
C PRO A 491 -8.13 -9.20 -56.51
N VAL A 492 -6.98 -9.90 -56.58
CA VAL A 492 -5.61 -9.36 -56.63
C VAL A 492 -5.01 -9.39 -58.04
N PRO A 493 -4.27 -8.33 -58.46
CA PRO A 493 -2.94 -8.48 -59.09
C PRO A 493 -1.92 -7.40 -58.58
N GLY A 494 -0.61 -7.47 -58.84
CA GLY A 494 0.18 -8.55 -59.47
C GLY A 494 1.58 -8.17 -60.00
N ARG A 495 2.61 -8.23 -59.14
CA ARG A 495 4.04 -8.56 -59.46
C ARG A 495 4.95 -7.53 -60.21
N SER A 496 6.26 -7.63 -59.96
CA SER A 496 7.42 -7.02 -60.68
C SER A 496 7.77 -5.55 -60.33
N GLY A 497 9.04 -5.08 -60.29
CA GLY A 497 10.33 -5.82 -60.29
C GLY A 497 11.58 -4.98 -60.70
N ARG A 498 12.77 -5.36 -60.16
CA ARG A 498 14.18 -4.99 -60.52
C ARG A 498 14.89 -3.72 -59.97
N ILE A 499 15.90 -3.97 -59.12
CA ILE A 499 17.36 -3.68 -59.27
C ILE A 499 17.86 -2.28 -59.70
N ALA A 500 18.54 -1.57 -58.77
CA ALA A 500 19.91 -0.97 -58.86
C ALA A 500 20.19 -0.29 -57.49
N ARG A 501 21.25 -0.51 -56.69
CA ARG A 501 22.73 -0.62 -56.83
C ARG A 501 23.44 0.75 -56.92
N ALA A 502 24.26 1.03 -55.90
CA ALA A 502 24.98 2.29 -55.64
C ALA A 502 26.18 2.55 -56.59
N PRO A 503 26.86 3.71 -56.48
CA PRO A 503 28.01 3.79 -55.55
C PRO A 503 28.13 5.11 -54.77
N ALA A 504 29.13 5.18 -53.88
CA ALA A 504 29.54 6.37 -53.14
C ALA A 504 30.87 6.96 -53.67
N VAL A 505 31.14 8.24 -53.39
CA VAL A 505 32.46 8.88 -53.45
C VAL A 505 32.62 9.77 -52.22
N ALA A 506 33.85 10.01 -51.76
CA ALA A 506 34.17 10.70 -50.51
C ALA A 506 34.99 11.99 -50.72
N ASN A 507 35.41 12.58 -49.60
CA ASN A 507 36.68 13.28 -49.36
C ASN A 507 36.80 14.82 -49.44
N VAL A 508 37.60 15.30 -48.47
CA VAL A 508 38.54 16.44 -48.47
C VAL A 508 38.06 17.84 -48.01
N LEU A 509 38.74 18.33 -46.97
CA LEU A 509 38.77 19.70 -46.45
C LEU A 509 39.80 20.55 -47.25
N PRO A 510 39.80 21.88 -47.08
CA PRO A 510 41.00 22.45 -46.43
C PRO A 510 40.71 23.58 -45.43
N LEU A 511 41.74 23.94 -44.66
CA LEU A 511 41.76 25.07 -43.72
C LEU A 511 42.01 26.41 -44.44
N GLY A 512 41.59 27.51 -43.80
CA GLY A 512 42.45 28.70 -43.65
C GLY A 512 41.84 30.07 -43.98
N GLY A 513 42.18 31.07 -43.15
CA GLY A 513 42.31 32.46 -43.62
C GLY A 513 41.42 33.55 -43.00
N SER A 514 41.88 34.16 -41.90
CA SER A 514 41.82 35.61 -41.57
C SER A 514 40.50 36.42 -41.61
N VAL A 515 40.27 37.16 -40.52
CA VAL A 515 39.28 38.24 -40.34
C VAL A 515 39.76 39.54 -41.03
N PRO A 516 38.85 40.31 -41.68
CA PRO A 516 38.63 41.67 -41.19
C PRO A 516 37.15 42.12 -41.19
N ALA A 517 36.82 42.97 -40.22
CA ALA A 517 35.66 43.87 -40.19
C ALA A 517 36.20 45.31 -39.95
N PRO A 518 35.38 46.39 -39.95
CA PRO A 518 33.96 46.49 -40.29
C PRO A 518 33.66 47.60 -41.35
N GLN A 519 32.52 47.54 -42.05
CA GLN A 519 31.87 48.74 -42.59
C GLN A 519 30.34 48.64 -42.54
N THR A 520 29.71 49.74 -42.13
CA THR A 520 28.26 49.94 -42.10
C THR A 520 27.76 50.51 -43.43
N ARG A 521 26.76 49.86 -44.04
CA ARG A 521 25.88 50.53 -45.03
C ARG A 521 24.49 49.89 -45.06
N SER A 522 23.47 50.73 -44.91
CA SER A 522 22.06 50.36 -44.88
C SER A 522 21.38 50.62 -46.23
N SER A 523 20.68 49.61 -46.76
CA SER A 523 19.72 49.65 -47.89
C SER A 523 19.13 48.23 -48.08
N PRO A 524 17.97 48.05 -48.73
CA PRO A 524 16.68 48.29 -48.09
C PRO A 524 15.90 46.98 -47.85
N VAL A 525 14.78 47.08 -47.12
CA VAL A 525 13.90 45.94 -46.83
C VAL A 525 13.38 45.32 -48.13
N SER A 526 13.78 44.07 -48.38
CA SER A 526 13.09 43.17 -49.32
C SER A 526 12.15 42.29 -48.50
N SER A 527 10.85 42.50 -48.64
CA SER A 527 9.82 41.84 -47.83
C SER A 527 9.57 40.38 -48.27
N GLU A 528 10.58 39.52 -48.16
CA GLU A 528 10.33 38.08 -48.24
C GLU A 528 9.45 37.66 -47.05
N SER A 529 8.29 37.08 -47.36
CA SER A 529 7.38 36.48 -46.38
C SER A 529 7.94 35.15 -45.88
N GLY A 530 9.11 35.20 -45.25
CA GLY A 530 9.74 34.06 -44.60
C GLY A 530 8.84 33.56 -43.48
N SER A 531 8.20 32.41 -43.69
CA SER A 531 7.39 31.74 -42.68
C SER A 531 8.23 31.55 -41.42
N LEU A 532 7.86 32.23 -40.33
CA LEU A 532 8.58 32.16 -39.05
C LEU A 532 8.80 30.69 -38.68
N PRO A 533 10.05 30.24 -38.47
CA PRO A 533 10.31 28.84 -38.20
C PRO A 533 9.61 28.45 -36.90
N TRP A 534 8.60 27.57 -37.02
CA TRP A 534 7.72 27.14 -35.93
C TRP A 534 8.57 26.72 -34.73
N ARG A 535 8.64 27.59 -33.71
CA ARG A 535 9.43 27.33 -32.51
C ARG A 535 8.81 26.12 -31.82
N ARG A 536 9.52 25.00 -31.82
CA ARG A 536 9.13 23.82 -31.05
C ARG A 536 8.89 24.24 -29.59
N PRO A 537 7.77 23.83 -28.98
CA PRO A 537 7.47 24.16 -27.58
C PRO A 537 8.57 23.64 -26.65
N THR A 538 8.73 24.31 -25.52
CA THR A 538 9.60 23.83 -24.44
C THR A 538 8.96 22.64 -23.72
N LEU A 539 9.76 21.86 -23.00
CA LEU A 539 9.23 20.77 -22.16
C LEU A 539 8.20 21.29 -21.14
N LEU A 540 8.46 22.48 -20.56
CA LEU A 540 7.51 23.17 -19.70
C LEU A 540 6.19 23.49 -20.42
N GLN A 541 6.22 23.99 -21.66
CA GLN A 541 5.01 24.27 -22.42
C GLN A 541 4.21 23.01 -22.76
N ASN A 542 4.88 21.87 -22.98
CA ASN A 542 4.21 20.59 -23.21
C ASN A 542 3.50 20.10 -21.94
N LEU A 543 4.18 20.12 -20.79
CA LEU A 543 3.61 19.74 -19.49
C LEU A 543 2.45 20.67 -19.10
N GLN A 544 2.59 21.98 -19.32
CA GLN A 544 1.52 22.95 -19.15
C GLN A 544 0.31 22.60 -20.04
N ALA A 545 0.51 22.37 -21.34
CA ALA A 545 -0.58 22.05 -22.27
C ALA A 545 -1.27 20.70 -21.97
N HIS A 546 -0.55 19.72 -21.43
CA HIS A 546 -1.09 18.42 -21.08
C HIS A 546 -1.88 18.42 -19.76
N HIS A 547 -1.39 19.15 -18.75
CA HIS A 547 -1.92 19.10 -17.38
C HIS A 547 -2.74 20.33 -16.97
N ALA A 548 -2.92 21.32 -17.86
CA ALA A 548 -3.67 22.55 -17.58
C ALA A 548 -5.12 22.31 -17.11
N ASP A 549 -5.83 21.37 -17.72
CA ASP A 549 -7.24 21.12 -17.40
C ASP A 549 -7.41 20.48 -16.00
N ALA A 550 -6.59 19.49 -15.67
CA ALA A 550 -6.59 18.85 -14.35
C ALA A 550 -6.15 19.82 -13.25
N PHE A 551 -5.12 20.65 -13.52
CA PHE A 551 -4.68 21.71 -12.61
C PHE A 551 -5.75 22.80 -12.44
N GLY A 552 -6.41 23.20 -13.53
CA GLY A 552 -7.48 24.20 -13.53
C GLY A 552 -8.68 23.73 -12.71
N GLN A 553 -9.08 22.46 -12.87
CA GLN A 553 -10.13 21.82 -12.06
C GLN A 553 -9.75 21.83 -10.57
N LEU A 554 -8.56 21.35 -10.20
CA LEU A 554 -8.09 21.35 -8.80
C LEU A 554 -8.12 22.76 -8.16
N VAL A 555 -7.65 23.78 -8.88
CA VAL A 555 -7.69 25.17 -8.38
C VAL A 555 -9.11 25.73 -8.32
N GLU A 556 -10.00 25.35 -9.25
CA GLU A 556 -11.42 25.73 -9.18
C GLU A 556 -12.09 25.09 -7.95
N GLU A 557 -11.92 23.79 -7.73
CA GLU A 557 -12.53 23.05 -6.60
C GLU A 557 -12.08 23.63 -5.25
N LEU A 558 -10.78 23.88 -5.08
CA LEU A 558 -10.23 24.53 -3.89
C LEU A 558 -10.71 25.98 -3.72
N GLY A 559 -11.03 26.67 -4.82
CA GLY A 559 -11.62 28.01 -4.83
C GLY A 559 -13.12 28.07 -4.48
N ARG A 560 -13.82 26.93 -4.42
CA ARG A 560 -15.25 26.90 -4.07
C ARG A 560 -15.45 27.21 -2.58
N PRO A 561 -16.48 28.01 -2.19
CA PRO A 561 -16.81 28.24 -0.79
C PRO A 561 -17.10 26.93 -0.03
N HIS A 562 -16.77 26.89 1.26
CA HIS A 562 -17.06 25.78 2.15
C HIS A 562 -17.57 26.28 3.51
N VAL A 563 -18.30 25.44 4.25
CA VAL A 563 -18.99 25.84 5.50
C VAL A 563 -18.17 25.62 6.79
N SER A 564 -17.16 24.76 6.75
CA SER A 564 -16.19 24.58 7.85
C SER A 564 -14.99 25.50 7.66
N GLU A 565 -14.62 26.21 8.74
CA GLU A 565 -13.48 27.12 8.80
C GLU A 565 -12.14 26.40 8.63
N ASP A 566 -11.98 25.20 9.22
CA ASP A 566 -10.78 24.37 9.07
C ASP A 566 -10.50 24.04 7.59
N VAL A 567 -11.58 23.74 6.85
CA VAL A 567 -11.50 23.44 5.41
C VAL A 567 -11.24 24.69 4.58
N LEU A 568 -11.80 25.85 4.95
CA LEU A 568 -11.43 27.12 4.33
C LEU A 568 -9.94 27.46 4.57
N HIS A 569 -9.43 27.19 5.77
CA HIS A 569 -8.02 27.38 6.11
C HIS A 569 -7.11 26.48 5.26
N GLN A 570 -7.36 25.18 5.22
CA GLN A 570 -6.56 24.23 4.43
C GLN A 570 -6.69 24.47 2.92
N ARG A 571 -7.88 24.79 2.39
CA ARG A 571 -8.04 25.19 0.98
C ARG A 571 -7.24 26.47 0.67
N SER A 572 -7.25 27.46 1.56
CA SER A 572 -6.43 28.67 1.43
C SER A 572 -4.93 28.34 1.43
N LEU A 573 -4.46 27.47 2.33
CA LEU A 573 -3.08 27.00 2.36
C LEU A 573 -2.67 26.30 1.04
N GLN A 574 -3.52 25.42 0.52
CA GLN A 574 -3.31 24.76 -0.77
C GLN A 574 -3.25 25.78 -1.92
N LEU A 575 -4.18 26.73 -1.99
CA LEU A 575 -4.17 27.81 -2.98
C LEU A 575 -2.94 28.74 -2.85
N ASN A 576 -2.35 28.90 -1.67
CA ASN A 576 -1.10 29.64 -1.49
C ASN A 576 0.12 28.91 -2.08
N TRP A 577 0.09 27.58 -2.18
CA TRP A 577 1.08 26.76 -2.87
C TRP A 577 0.83 26.69 -4.38
N LEU A 578 -0.43 26.55 -4.81
CA LEU A 578 -0.85 26.48 -6.22
C LEU A 578 -0.99 27.86 -6.90
N GLY A 579 -0.79 28.94 -6.13
CA GLY A 579 -1.03 30.34 -6.50
C GLY A 579 -0.35 30.77 -7.82
N PRO A 580 -0.99 31.73 -8.53
CA PRO A 580 -0.99 31.91 -9.99
C PRO A 580 0.05 31.10 -10.77
N GLN A 581 -0.22 29.79 -10.90
CA GLN A 581 0.51 28.83 -11.74
C GLN A 581 2.04 29.03 -11.77
N ARG A 582 2.68 28.98 -10.61
CA ARG A 582 4.15 29.07 -10.49
C ARG A 582 4.84 27.76 -10.87
N TRP A 583 4.70 27.35 -12.13
CA TRP A 583 5.41 26.22 -12.71
C TRP A 583 6.93 26.37 -12.54
N ALA A 584 7.61 25.28 -12.22
CA ALA A 584 9.06 25.25 -12.09
C ALA A 584 9.74 25.52 -13.44
N ARG A 585 10.79 26.37 -13.45
CA ARG A 585 11.64 26.59 -14.63
C ARG A 585 12.49 25.34 -14.88
N ILE A 586 12.21 24.66 -15.98
CA ILE A 586 12.85 23.39 -16.37
C ILE A 586 14.12 23.67 -17.20
N HIS A 587 15.26 23.21 -16.68
CA HIS A 587 16.39 22.87 -17.54
C HIS A 587 16.21 21.45 -18.07
N ALA A 588 16.34 21.28 -19.38
CA ALA A 588 16.48 19.98 -20.04
C ALA A 588 17.74 20.04 -20.90
N ASP A 589 18.56 18.99 -20.86
CA ASP A 589 19.89 19.02 -21.50
C ASP A 589 19.75 19.12 -23.03
N PRO A 590 20.50 20.01 -23.73
CA PRO A 590 20.31 20.25 -25.17
C PRO A 590 20.51 19.03 -26.09
N GLU A 591 21.26 18.02 -25.65
CA GLU A 591 21.47 16.77 -26.41
C GLU A 591 20.36 15.73 -26.17
N ASP A 592 19.48 15.97 -25.18
CA ASP A 592 18.43 15.05 -24.77
C ASP A 592 17.18 15.15 -25.66
N ARG A 593 16.44 14.04 -25.75
CA ARG A 593 15.22 13.90 -26.55
C ARG A 593 13.95 14.33 -25.82
N LEU A 594 14.06 14.70 -24.54
CA LEU A 594 12.93 15.12 -23.69
C LEU A 594 12.27 16.43 -24.16
N GLY A 595 12.99 17.26 -24.91
CA GLY A 595 12.49 18.54 -25.43
C GLY A 595 13.35 19.72 -25.00
N ARG A 596 12.95 20.92 -25.40
CA ARG A 596 13.78 22.12 -25.18
C ARG A 596 13.62 22.65 -23.76
N SER A 597 14.75 22.93 -23.09
CA SER A 597 14.82 23.77 -21.88
C SER A 597 14.02 25.08 -22.03
N CYS A 598 13.38 25.55 -20.95
CA CYS A 598 12.78 26.89 -20.92
C CYS A 598 13.73 27.98 -20.38
N VAL A 599 14.90 27.60 -19.86
CA VAL A 599 15.96 28.50 -19.38
C VAL A 599 17.25 28.35 -20.19
N ALA A 600 18.10 29.38 -20.16
CA ALA A 600 19.37 29.39 -20.91
C ALA A 600 20.51 28.66 -20.18
N SER A 601 20.57 28.74 -18.85
CA SER A 601 21.58 28.10 -18.00
C SER A 601 21.00 26.91 -17.21
N ARG A 602 21.79 26.32 -16.31
CA ARG A 602 21.33 25.31 -15.33
C ARG A 602 21.02 25.92 -13.98
N GLU A 603 21.62 27.07 -13.71
CA GLU A 603 21.59 27.86 -12.50
C GLU A 603 20.28 28.65 -12.40
N ASP A 604 19.75 29.11 -13.54
CA ASP A 604 18.42 29.71 -13.69
C ASP A 604 17.26 28.72 -13.50
N ALA A 605 17.53 27.42 -13.38
CA ALA A 605 16.50 26.41 -13.28
C ALA A 605 16.00 26.23 -11.84
N ASP A 606 14.70 26.00 -11.70
CA ASP A 606 14.10 25.55 -10.44
C ASP A 606 14.15 24.01 -10.32
N VAL A 607 14.15 23.30 -11.46
CA VAL A 607 14.18 21.83 -11.58
C VAL A 607 14.94 21.40 -12.84
N TRP A 608 15.62 20.26 -12.80
CA TRP A 608 16.28 19.65 -13.96
C TRP A 608 15.51 18.42 -14.44
N TYR A 609 15.29 18.28 -15.75
CA TYR A 609 14.68 17.10 -16.38
C TYR A 609 15.73 16.42 -17.25
N LEU A 610 16.15 15.22 -16.86
CA LEU A 610 17.25 14.48 -17.49
C LEU A 610 16.76 13.08 -17.88
N SER A 611 17.20 12.56 -19.03
CA SER A 611 17.17 11.12 -19.25
C SER A 611 18.12 10.41 -18.29
N TRP A 612 17.86 9.11 -18.06
CA TRP A 612 18.72 8.28 -17.22
C TRP A 612 20.21 8.36 -17.59
N ASP A 613 20.54 8.35 -18.89
CA ASP A 613 21.95 8.31 -19.33
C ASP A 613 22.67 9.64 -19.04
N VAL A 614 22.00 10.78 -19.22
CA VAL A 614 22.52 12.10 -18.86
C VAL A 614 22.65 12.25 -17.34
N PHE A 615 21.63 11.84 -16.57
CA PHE A 615 21.71 11.82 -15.11
C PHE A 615 22.88 10.96 -14.60
N ARG A 616 23.04 9.76 -15.17
CA ARG A 616 24.12 8.83 -14.83
C ARG A 616 25.49 9.44 -15.08
N SER A 617 25.68 10.15 -16.20
CA SER A 617 26.94 10.84 -16.49
C SER A 617 27.33 11.85 -15.41
N TYR A 618 26.38 12.65 -14.90
CA TYR A 618 26.64 13.55 -13.76
C TYR A 618 26.87 12.77 -12.45
N ALA A 619 26.13 11.69 -12.24
CA ALA A 619 26.30 10.85 -11.05
C ALA A 619 27.69 10.18 -11.01
N GLU A 620 28.21 9.75 -12.16
CA GLU A 620 29.53 9.10 -12.31
C GLU A 620 30.71 10.09 -12.22
N THR A 621 30.52 11.37 -12.58
CA THR A 621 31.54 12.42 -12.36
C THR A 621 31.56 13.00 -10.94
N GLY A 622 30.82 12.40 -9.99
CA GLY A 622 30.75 12.88 -8.60
C GLY A 622 29.96 14.19 -8.43
N PHE A 623 29.20 14.61 -9.43
CA PHE A 623 28.48 15.90 -9.41
C PHE A 623 27.46 15.97 -8.26
N ILE A 624 27.43 17.07 -7.51
CA ILE A 624 26.48 17.31 -6.40
C ILE A 624 25.27 18.08 -6.94
N PHE A 625 24.09 17.46 -6.93
CA PHE A 625 22.86 18.05 -7.46
C PHE A 625 22.29 19.10 -6.47
N LYS A 626 22.21 20.36 -6.91
CA LYS A 626 21.71 21.50 -6.09
C LYS A 626 20.27 21.93 -6.41
N ARG A 627 19.57 21.16 -7.25
CA ARG A 627 18.17 21.36 -7.65
C ARG A 627 17.46 20.01 -7.68
N PRO A 628 16.14 19.94 -7.44
CA PRO A 628 15.35 18.73 -7.70
C PRO A 628 15.55 18.24 -9.14
N VAL A 629 15.58 16.92 -9.34
CA VAL A 629 15.82 16.30 -10.65
C VAL A 629 14.71 15.31 -10.97
N VAL A 630 14.02 15.51 -12.09
CA VAL A 630 13.12 14.50 -12.67
C VAL A 630 13.93 13.67 -13.67
N ILE A 631 14.02 12.37 -13.41
CA ILE A 631 14.78 11.41 -14.21
C ILE A 631 13.79 10.59 -15.03
N LYS A 632 13.79 10.83 -16.34
CA LYS A 632 12.96 10.08 -17.31
C LYS A 632 13.68 8.76 -17.62
N GLN A 633 13.17 7.66 -17.08
CA GLN A 633 13.70 6.30 -17.24
C GLN A 633 12.60 5.38 -17.82
N LYS A 634 13.00 4.26 -18.46
CA LYS A 634 12.08 3.18 -18.84
C LYS A 634 12.16 2.04 -17.83
N PHE A 635 11.06 1.34 -17.63
CA PHE A 635 10.90 0.20 -16.71
C PHE A 635 10.16 -0.96 -17.39
N GLN A 636 10.22 -2.18 -16.84
CA GLN A 636 9.56 -3.36 -17.43
C GLN A 636 8.14 -3.55 -16.91
N ASP A 637 7.85 -3.01 -15.73
CA ASP A 637 6.55 -2.95 -15.05
C ASP A 637 5.74 -1.69 -15.40
N SER A 638 6.18 -0.89 -16.36
CA SER A 638 5.48 0.29 -16.91
C SER A 638 4.03 -0.06 -17.28
N GLY A 639 3.06 0.70 -16.76
CA GLY A 639 1.63 0.45 -17.00
C GLY A 639 1.05 -0.82 -16.35
N THR A 640 1.80 -1.54 -15.50
CA THR A 640 1.30 -2.75 -14.81
C THR A 640 0.60 -2.48 -13.48
N TYR A 641 0.68 -1.24 -12.98
CA TYR A 641 0.03 -0.80 -11.75
C TYR A 641 -1.32 -0.14 -12.05
N ASP A 642 -2.33 -0.52 -11.26
CA ASP A 642 -3.65 0.10 -11.20
C ASP A 642 -4.03 0.33 -9.73
N ILE A 643 -4.83 1.38 -9.49
CA ILE A 643 -5.27 1.78 -8.15
C ILE A 643 -6.17 0.69 -7.53
N VAL A 644 -7.12 0.16 -8.30
CA VAL A 644 -8.09 -0.83 -7.82
C VAL A 644 -7.41 -2.16 -7.51
N ASP A 645 -6.57 -2.67 -8.43
CA ASP A 645 -5.78 -3.89 -8.19
C ASP A 645 -4.81 -3.73 -6.99
N TYR A 646 -4.28 -2.53 -6.75
CA TYR A 646 -3.46 -2.24 -5.57
C TYR A 646 -4.27 -2.25 -4.27
N ILE A 647 -5.43 -1.59 -4.23
CA ILE A 647 -6.37 -1.63 -3.08
C ILE A 647 -6.80 -3.07 -2.79
N ASP A 648 -7.16 -3.84 -3.83
CA ASP A 648 -7.58 -5.23 -3.68
C ASP A 648 -6.41 -6.11 -3.17
N MET A 649 -5.17 -5.86 -3.62
CA MET A 649 -3.96 -6.50 -3.09
C MET A 649 -3.73 -6.18 -1.61
N LEU A 650 -3.92 -4.93 -1.19
CA LEU A 650 -3.82 -4.51 0.21
C LEU A 650 -4.87 -5.24 1.08
N TRP A 651 -6.16 -5.12 0.74
CA TRP A 651 -7.28 -5.78 1.44
C TRP A 651 -7.09 -7.30 1.55
N GLN A 652 -6.60 -7.94 0.48
CA GLN A 652 -6.41 -9.40 0.44
C GLN A 652 -5.25 -9.92 1.29
N ARG A 653 -4.29 -9.08 1.68
CA ARG A 653 -3.03 -9.50 2.31
C ARG A 653 -2.78 -8.92 3.69
N PHE A 654 -3.30 -7.73 3.99
CA PHE A 654 -2.98 -6.96 5.19
C PHE A 654 -4.20 -6.34 5.90
N PRO A 655 -5.40 -6.96 5.95
CA PRO A 655 -6.63 -6.30 6.43
C PRO A 655 -6.55 -5.80 7.88
N GLU A 656 -5.87 -6.54 8.76
CA GLU A 656 -5.70 -6.21 10.18
C GLU A 656 -4.64 -5.12 10.45
N GLN A 657 -3.82 -4.78 9.44
CA GLN A 657 -2.73 -3.81 9.59
C GLN A 657 -3.30 -2.40 9.81
N GLN A 658 -2.85 -1.71 10.86
CA GLN A 658 -3.15 -0.30 11.04
C GLN A 658 -2.36 0.56 10.04
N ILE A 659 -3.01 1.56 9.48
CA ILE A 659 -2.45 2.54 8.55
C ILE A 659 -2.88 3.95 8.94
N ASP A 660 -2.02 4.93 8.64
CA ASP A 660 -2.25 6.34 8.96
C ASP A 660 -2.74 7.08 7.72
N VAL A 661 -3.94 7.65 7.84
CA VAL A 661 -4.73 8.23 6.76
C VAL A 661 -4.94 9.71 7.05
N GLN A 662 -4.45 10.56 6.14
CA GLN A 662 -4.55 12.00 6.22
C GLN A 662 -5.80 12.50 5.48
N ASN A 663 -6.58 13.32 6.18
CA ASN A 663 -7.68 14.08 5.60
C ASN A 663 -7.15 15.39 5.03
N SER A 664 -7.10 15.53 3.71
CA SER A 664 -6.52 16.72 3.06
C SER A 664 -7.43 17.95 3.05
N ALA A 665 -8.71 17.81 3.44
CA ALA A 665 -9.58 18.96 3.68
C ALA A 665 -9.37 19.58 5.07
N THR A 666 -8.91 18.82 6.08
CA THR A 666 -8.70 19.36 7.46
C THR A 666 -7.25 19.29 7.95
N GLY A 667 -6.34 18.67 7.20
CA GLY A 667 -4.96 18.41 7.60
C GLY A 667 -4.79 17.29 8.65
N VAL A 668 -5.88 16.85 9.28
CA VAL A 668 -5.88 15.87 10.37
C VAL A 668 -5.45 14.49 9.88
N CYS A 669 -4.54 13.84 10.61
CA CYS A 669 -4.19 12.44 10.42
C CYS A 669 -4.99 11.54 11.38
N SER A 670 -5.40 10.37 10.91
CA SER A 670 -6.15 9.38 11.69
C SER A 670 -5.61 7.98 11.41
N SER A 671 -5.46 7.15 12.45
CA SER A 671 -5.05 5.76 12.31
C SER A 671 -6.29 4.87 12.25
N MET A 672 -6.35 3.95 11.29
CA MET A 672 -7.46 3.00 11.10
C MET A 672 -6.95 1.66 10.57
N SER A 673 -7.79 0.61 10.63
CA SER A 673 -7.41 -0.63 9.97
C SER A 673 -7.45 -0.45 8.45
N LEU A 674 -6.54 -1.15 7.76
CA LEU A 674 -6.52 -1.21 6.32
C LEU A 674 -7.82 -1.80 5.75
N ALA A 675 -8.50 -2.66 6.52
CA ALA A 675 -9.85 -3.13 6.20
C ALA A 675 -10.87 -1.98 6.16
N ASP A 676 -10.97 -1.19 7.23
CA ASP A 676 -11.90 -0.04 7.31
C ASP A 676 -11.64 0.98 6.20
N TYR A 677 -10.36 1.25 5.91
CA TYR A 677 -9.93 2.11 4.81
C TYR A 677 -10.42 1.58 3.46
N CYS A 678 -10.19 0.30 3.12
CA CYS A 678 -10.62 -0.26 1.84
C CYS A 678 -12.15 -0.27 1.69
N LEU A 679 -12.90 -0.43 2.80
CA LEU A 679 -14.36 -0.32 2.80
C LEU A 679 -14.83 1.12 2.54
N ALA A 680 -14.17 2.12 3.14
CA ALA A 680 -14.44 3.53 2.86
C ALA A 680 -14.14 3.88 1.39
N VAL A 681 -12.97 3.46 0.88
CA VAL A 681 -12.56 3.59 -0.52
C VAL A 681 -13.59 3.01 -1.50
N ALA A 682 -14.13 1.81 -1.21
CA ALA A 682 -15.15 1.17 -2.04
C ALA A 682 -16.53 1.89 -2.05
N HIS A 683 -16.73 2.89 -1.19
CA HIS A 683 -17.99 3.62 -1.05
C HIS A 683 -17.92 5.06 -1.58
N VAL A 684 -16.72 5.62 -1.73
CA VAL A 684 -16.43 6.99 -2.18
C VAL A 684 -16.27 7.07 -3.70
N ASP A 685 -16.44 8.28 -4.26
CA ASP A 685 -15.98 8.61 -5.61
C ASP A 685 -14.55 9.18 -5.53
N LEU A 686 -13.57 8.36 -5.90
CA LEU A 686 -12.13 8.69 -5.79
C LEU A 686 -11.69 9.80 -6.78
N SER A 687 -12.56 10.16 -7.72
CA SER A 687 -12.37 11.23 -8.70
C SER A 687 -12.72 12.62 -8.15
N SER A 688 -13.43 12.70 -7.01
CA SER A 688 -13.91 13.97 -6.43
C SER A 688 -13.14 14.32 -5.16
N SER A 689 -12.50 15.50 -5.15
CA SER A 689 -11.74 16.02 -4.01
C SER A 689 -12.55 15.96 -2.72
N ASP A 690 -13.78 16.47 -2.74
CA ASP A 690 -14.61 16.62 -1.54
C ASP A 690 -15.19 15.29 -1.04
N ALA A 691 -15.35 14.29 -1.91
CA ALA A 691 -15.73 12.94 -1.51
C ALA A 691 -14.54 12.14 -0.98
N ALA A 692 -13.37 12.28 -1.61
CA ALA A 692 -12.14 11.58 -1.26
C ALA A 692 -11.41 12.18 -0.05
N ALA A 693 -11.68 13.45 0.30
CA ALA A 693 -11.02 14.22 1.35
C ALA A 693 -10.72 13.44 2.64
N ALA A 694 -11.69 12.70 3.19
CA ALA A 694 -11.52 12.00 4.48
C ALA A 694 -10.56 10.78 4.42
N ILE A 695 -10.26 10.29 3.23
CA ILE A 695 -9.42 9.10 2.96
C ILE A 695 -8.27 9.41 1.98
N SER A 696 -7.98 10.69 1.78
CA SER A 696 -7.30 11.20 0.59
C SER A 696 -5.85 10.76 0.42
N SER A 697 -5.13 10.45 1.49
CA SER A 697 -3.73 10.03 1.43
C SER A 697 -3.37 9.05 2.54
N VAL A 698 -2.66 7.96 2.22
CA VAL A 698 -2.09 7.05 3.21
C VAL A 698 -0.58 7.27 3.31
N THR A 699 -0.10 7.59 4.51
CA THR A 699 1.25 8.15 4.72
C THR A 699 2.29 7.14 5.20
N ASN A 700 1.87 6.00 5.76
CA ASN A 700 2.76 5.02 6.40
C ASN A 700 2.83 3.64 5.69
N LEU A 701 2.38 3.54 4.44
CA LEU A 701 2.46 2.28 3.68
C LEU A 701 3.92 1.91 3.38
N ARG A 702 4.32 0.70 3.79
CA ARG A 702 5.60 0.10 3.39
C ARG A 702 5.64 -0.15 1.88
N ARG A 703 6.84 -0.40 1.34
CA ARG A 703 7.08 -0.84 -0.05
C ARG A 703 6.44 -2.20 -0.37
N LEU A 704 5.13 -2.17 -0.68
CA LEU A 704 4.27 -3.31 -0.96
C LEU A 704 4.04 -3.50 -2.48
N ALA A 705 4.07 -2.41 -3.27
CA ALA A 705 3.98 -2.49 -4.73
C ALA A 705 5.21 -3.17 -5.36
N ARG A 706 6.40 -2.90 -4.82
CA ARG A 706 7.69 -3.53 -5.17
C ARG A 706 8.03 -3.39 -6.66
N ALA A 707 7.92 -2.15 -7.13
CA ALA A 707 8.22 -1.80 -8.51
C ALA A 707 9.71 -1.98 -8.86
N ASP A 708 10.00 -2.07 -10.16
CA ASP A 708 11.35 -2.05 -10.70
C ASP A 708 12.10 -0.84 -10.14
N GLU A 709 13.18 -1.12 -9.40
CA GLU A 709 13.97 -0.10 -8.74
C GLU A 709 14.59 0.87 -9.75
N PRO A 710 14.40 2.20 -9.60
CA PRO A 710 15.12 3.20 -10.38
C PRO A 710 16.63 2.93 -10.37
N LEU A 711 17.28 3.12 -11.51
CA LEU A 711 18.70 2.80 -11.66
C LEU A 711 19.58 3.71 -10.79
N LEU A 712 19.07 4.88 -10.35
CA LEU A 712 19.76 5.77 -9.42
C LEU A 712 20.06 5.08 -8.07
N ILE A 713 19.11 4.31 -7.51
CA ILE A 713 19.31 3.57 -6.25
C ILE A 713 20.14 2.29 -6.44
N ARG A 714 20.68 2.07 -7.65
CA ARG A 714 21.66 1.02 -7.95
C ARG A 714 23.10 1.56 -8.02
N LEU A 715 23.30 2.88 -8.12
CA LEU A 715 24.62 3.51 -8.08
C LEU A 715 25.17 3.50 -6.64
N PRO A 716 26.46 3.14 -6.41
CA PRO A 716 27.03 3.04 -5.06
C PRO A 716 26.85 4.30 -4.21
N ARG A 717 27.17 5.49 -4.76
CA ARG A 717 27.11 6.76 -4.02
C ARG A 717 25.74 7.04 -3.38
N PHE A 718 24.64 6.65 -4.03
CA PHE A 718 23.26 6.86 -3.54
C PHE A 718 22.76 5.75 -2.59
N ARG A 719 23.61 4.75 -2.27
CA ARG A 719 23.28 3.64 -1.37
C ARG A 719 23.79 3.84 0.06
N LEU A 720 24.42 4.97 0.36
CA LEU A 720 25.04 5.23 1.68
C LEU A 720 24.08 4.95 2.83
N LEU A 721 22.86 5.49 2.81
CA LEU A 721 21.87 5.31 3.88
C LEU A 721 21.50 3.82 4.08
N SER A 722 21.22 3.08 3.00
CA SER A 722 20.92 1.64 3.08
C SER A 722 22.10 0.82 3.57
N THR A 723 23.32 1.12 3.11
CA THR A 723 24.55 0.42 3.53
C THR A 723 24.86 0.67 5.01
N LEU A 724 24.60 1.88 5.51
CA LEU A 724 24.71 2.20 6.94
C LEU A 724 23.59 1.54 7.75
N ALA A 725 22.36 1.48 7.25
CA ALA A 725 21.25 0.78 7.90
C ALA A 725 21.51 -0.74 8.05
N ASP A 726 22.03 -1.40 7.01
CA ASP A 726 22.46 -2.80 7.07
C ASP A 726 23.63 -3.03 8.05
N ARG A 727 24.63 -2.14 8.04
CA ARG A 727 25.73 -2.14 9.03
C ARG A 727 25.20 -2.03 10.47
N VAL A 728 24.23 -1.16 10.72
CA VAL A 728 23.59 -0.96 12.04
C VAL A 728 22.71 -2.14 12.43
N ALA A 729 21.93 -2.70 11.50
CA ALA A 729 21.08 -3.87 11.74
C ALA A 729 21.88 -5.17 11.94
N GLY A 730 23.19 -5.16 11.64
CA GLY A 730 24.08 -6.31 11.80
C GLY A 730 23.76 -7.46 10.85
N THR A 731 23.09 -7.20 9.73
CA THR A 731 22.48 -8.21 8.83
C THR A 731 23.46 -9.22 8.22
N VAL A 732 24.77 -8.93 8.27
CA VAL A 732 25.85 -9.87 7.94
C VAL A 732 25.87 -11.11 8.86
N ARG A 733 25.35 -11.02 10.09
CA ARG A 733 25.31 -12.11 11.06
C ARG A 733 23.87 -12.44 11.45
N ARG A 734 23.40 -13.66 11.14
CA ARG A 734 22.07 -14.16 11.52
C ARG A 734 21.91 -14.28 13.05
N SER A 735 21.51 -13.19 13.70
CA SER A 735 21.01 -13.19 15.08
C SER A 735 19.48 -13.11 15.08
N GLY A 736 18.84 -13.83 15.99
CA GLY A 736 17.39 -13.74 16.20
C GLY A 736 16.98 -12.41 16.83
N HIS A 737 15.73 -11.99 16.58
CA HIS A 737 15.10 -10.78 17.13
C HIS A 737 15.76 -9.45 16.71
N LEU A 738 15.66 -9.13 15.42
CA LEU A 738 15.76 -7.74 14.97
C LEU A 738 14.63 -6.90 15.58
N ILE A 739 14.98 -5.86 16.33
CA ILE A 739 14.09 -4.72 16.55
C ILE A 739 13.92 -4.03 15.20
N THR A 740 12.69 -3.79 14.77
CA THR A 740 12.43 -3.10 13.49
C THR A 740 12.77 -1.62 13.62
N ASN A 741 13.97 -1.24 13.19
CA ASN A 741 14.35 0.16 12.99
C ASN A 741 13.44 0.77 11.92
N ASP A 742 12.75 1.84 12.29
CA ASP A 742 11.90 2.70 11.47
C ASP A 742 12.63 3.22 10.21
N VAL A 743 13.94 3.50 10.31
CA VAL A 743 14.77 3.88 9.14
C VAL A 743 14.71 2.83 8.02
N GLN A 744 14.55 1.54 8.35
CA GLN A 744 14.39 0.49 7.34
C GLN A 744 13.03 0.59 6.61
N GLY A 745 12.02 1.19 7.24
CA GLY A 745 10.78 1.63 6.59
C GLY A 745 11.00 2.88 5.73
N CYS A 746 11.78 3.85 6.21
CA CYS A 746 12.13 5.05 5.44
C CYS A 746 12.86 4.74 4.13
N LEU A 747 13.63 3.64 4.04
CA LEU A 747 14.27 3.18 2.79
C LEU A 747 13.28 2.82 1.67
N GLY A 748 12.02 2.53 1.99
CA GLY A 748 11.04 2.04 1.02
C GLY A 748 9.60 2.13 1.53
N PHE A 749 8.85 3.08 0.97
CA PHE A 749 7.43 3.30 1.20
C PHE A 749 6.64 3.36 -0.11
N ASN A 750 5.32 3.19 -0.02
CA ASN A 750 4.38 3.60 -1.05
C ASN A 750 3.54 4.78 -0.54
N LEU A 751 3.05 5.62 -1.44
CA LEU A 751 2.01 6.61 -1.14
C LEU A 751 0.82 6.28 -2.03
N LEU A 752 -0.35 6.12 -1.42
CA LEU A 752 -1.62 5.99 -2.11
C LEU A 752 -2.41 7.27 -1.89
N CYS A 753 -2.71 7.99 -2.97
CA CYS A 753 -3.38 9.28 -2.93
C CYS A 753 -4.59 9.30 -3.89
N PHE A 754 -5.62 10.06 -3.55
CA PHE A 754 -6.80 10.29 -4.39
C PHE A 754 -6.90 11.76 -4.82
N ALA A 755 -7.88 12.09 -5.68
CA ALA A 755 -8.11 13.47 -6.08
C ALA A 755 -8.25 14.39 -4.86
N GLY A 756 -7.61 15.56 -4.90
CA GLY A 756 -7.61 16.53 -3.80
C GLY A 756 -6.67 16.20 -2.63
N ALA A 757 -5.87 15.13 -2.71
CA ALA A 757 -4.86 14.84 -1.70
C ALA A 757 -3.79 15.94 -1.64
N PHE A 758 -3.39 16.30 -0.42
CA PHE A 758 -2.40 17.32 -0.08
C PHE A 758 -1.63 16.90 1.18
N SER A 759 -0.30 16.96 1.15
CA SER A 759 0.54 16.55 2.28
C SER A 759 0.59 17.55 3.45
N GLY A 760 0.38 18.84 3.18
CA GLY A 760 0.92 19.91 4.03
C GLY A 760 2.41 20.16 3.77
N ALA A 761 2.93 21.29 4.25
CA ALA A 761 4.33 21.66 4.10
C ALA A 761 5.25 20.76 4.94
N HIS A 762 6.32 20.22 4.35
CA HIS A 762 7.28 19.37 5.04
C HIS A 762 8.69 19.47 4.43
N VAL A 763 9.66 18.94 5.17
CA VAL A 763 11.01 18.62 4.67
C VAL A 763 11.22 17.11 4.72
N ASP A 764 12.19 16.60 3.97
CA ASP A 764 12.54 15.18 4.08
C ASP A 764 13.25 14.89 5.41
N PRO A 765 12.74 13.96 6.23
CA PRO A 765 13.22 13.73 7.60
C PRO A 765 14.69 13.28 7.68
N LEU A 766 15.17 12.62 6.61
CA LEU A 766 16.58 12.21 6.45
C LEU A 766 17.34 13.08 5.44
N GLY A 767 16.78 14.21 5.00
CA GLY A 767 17.46 15.21 4.18
C GLY A 767 17.61 14.88 2.68
N GLY A 768 17.03 13.78 2.19
CA GLY A 768 17.03 13.42 0.76
C GLY A 768 16.13 12.23 0.45
N SER A 769 15.42 12.27 -0.67
CA SER A 769 14.45 11.23 -1.06
C SER A 769 14.37 11.01 -2.58
N TRP A 770 13.86 9.84 -2.95
CA TRP A 770 13.44 9.51 -4.30
C TRP A 770 11.96 9.09 -4.33
N SER A 771 11.28 9.34 -5.44
CA SER A 771 9.90 8.90 -5.65
C SER A 771 9.59 8.68 -7.14
N ARG A 772 9.18 7.46 -7.49
CA ARG A 772 8.67 7.06 -8.81
C ARG A 772 7.14 7.09 -8.81
N CYS A 773 6.52 7.83 -9.73
CA CYS A 773 5.08 7.69 -9.97
C CYS A 773 4.80 6.37 -10.71
N LEU A 774 3.95 5.51 -10.14
CA LEU A 774 3.58 4.20 -10.72
C LEU A 774 2.27 4.25 -11.51
N TYR A 775 1.35 5.13 -11.11
CA TYR A 775 0.05 5.33 -11.74
C TYR A 775 -0.45 6.75 -11.45
N GLY A 776 -1.11 7.37 -12.45
CA GLY A 776 -1.67 8.72 -12.35
C GLY A 776 -0.61 9.82 -12.42
N THR A 777 -0.95 10.98 -11.88
CA THR A 777 -0.12 12.19 -11.88
C THR A 777 0.07 12.70 -10.46
N GLN A 778 1.31 13.09 -10.10
CA GLN A 778 1.59 13.80 -8.85
C GLN A 778 2.16 15.19 -9.15
N ILE A 779 1.68 16.21 -8.43
CA ILE A 779 2.29 17.55 -8.43
C ILE A 779 3.13 17.67 -7.16
N VAL A 780 4.40 18.04 -7.30
CA VAL A 780 5.31 18.32 -6.19
C VAL A 780 5.66 19.80 -6.21
N ALA A 781 5.13 20.56 -5.25
CA ALA A 781 5.44 21.97 -5.09
C ALA A 781 6.65 22.12 -4.15
N VAL A 782 7.72 22.77 -4.62
CA VAL A 782 8.99 22.89 -3.87
C VAL A 782 9.38 24.35 -3.72
N ALA A 783 9.78 24.76 -2.52
CA ALA A 783 10.42 26.04 -2.22
C ALA A 783 11.90 25.81 -1.87
N VAL A 784 12.78 26.38 -2.68
CA VAL A 784 14.26 26.36 -2.55
C VAL A 784 14.78 27.78 -2.29
N ASP A 785 16.07 27.92 -2.00
CA ASP A 785 16.78 29.19 -1.82
C ASP A 785 16.14 30.10 -0.73
N LEU A 786 15.57 29.46 0.29
CA LEU A 786 14.86 30.07 1.41
C LEU A 786 15.81 30.68 2.45
N ASP A 787 15.46 31.88 2.95
CA ASP A 787 16.27 32.59 3.96
C ASP A 787 16.00 32.12 5.41
N ASP A 788 16.84 32.55 6.35
CA ASP A 788 16.67 32.18 7.77
C ASP A 788 15.37 32.72 8.40
N GLY A 789 14.75 33.74 7.83
CA GLY A 789 13.40 34.18 8.17
C GLY A 789 12.32 33.19 7.73
N ASP A 790 12.41 32.67 6.51
CA ASP A 790 11.54 31.58 6.01
C ASP A 790 11.71 30.29 6.80
N TRP A 791 12.95 29.90 7.13
CA TRP A 791 13.23 28.72 7.96
C TRP A 791 12.72 28.87 9.40
N ARG A 792 12.86 30.05 10.01
CA ARG A 792 12.24 30.38 11.32
C ARG A 792 10.72 30.57 11.24
N ARG A 793 10.17 30.81 10.05
CA ARG A 793 8.72 30.77 9.81
C ARG A 793 8.23 29.32 9.79
N PHE A 794 8.90 28.46 9.03
CA PHE A 794 8.57 27.04 8.91
C PHE A 794 8.72 26.26 10.22
N SER A 795 9.75 26.52 11.04
CA SER A 795 9.88 25.84 12.33
C SER A 795 8.81 26.21 13.37
N ARG A 796 8.03 27.28 13.12
CA ARG A 796 6.86 27.68 13.93
C ARG A 796 5.53 27.23 13.31
N GLU A 797 5.39 27.36 11.98
CA GLU A 797 4.12 27.11 11.27
C GLU A 797 3.98 25.66 10.79
N GLY A 798 5.08 24.89 10.73
CA GLY A 798 5.06 23.45 10.43
C GLY A 798 4.33 23.12 9.13
N ARG A 799 3.35 22.21 9.21
CA ARG A 799 2.55 21.79 8.04
C ARG A 799 1.72 22.92 7.44
N ASP A 800 1.37 23.93 8.23
CA ASP A 800 0.55 25.07 7.82
C ASP A 800 1.37 26.24 7.25
N TRP A 801 2.67 26.06 7.03
CA TRP A 801 3.54 27.05 6.42
C TRP A 801 3.15 27.35 4.97
N SER A 802 2.85 28.62 4.72
CA SER A 802 2.62 29.16 3.37
C SER A 802 3.95 29.58 2.72
N PRO A 803 4.18 29.23 1.44
CA PRO A 803 5.39 29.60 0.70
C PRO A 803 5.36 31.04 0.19
N ARG A 804 4.24 31.78 0.32
CA ARG A 804 4.09 33.17 -0.15
C ARG A 804 4.53 33.39 -1.61
N GLY A 805 4.39 32.36 -2.45
CA GLY A 805 4.82 32.37 -3.86
C GLY A 805 6.27 31.93 -4.14
N GLN A 806 7.03 31.48 -3.14
CA GLN A 806 8.35 30.85 -3.33
C GLN A 806 8.25 29.43 -3.91
N GLY A 807 7.09 28.77 -3.76
CA GLY A 807 6.82 27.45 -4.32
C GLY A 807 6.94 27.40 -5.85
N ARG A 808 7.44 26.27 -6.35
CA ARG A 808 7.61 25.93 -7.76
C ARG A 808 6.99 24.57 -8.03
N LEU A 809 6.10 24.50 -9.01
CA LEU A 809 5.32 23.30 -9.31
C LEU A 809 6.10 22.39 -10.29
N ILE A 810 6.44 21.19 -9.84
CA ILE A 810 6.98 20.09 -10.63
C ILE A 810 5.83 19.09 -10.85
N VAL A 811 5.65 18.59 -12.07
CA VAL A 811 4.70 17.50 -12.35
C VAL A 811 5.47 16.21 -12.56
N LEU A 812 4.99 15.12 -11.97
CA LEU A 812 5.48 13.76 -12.17
C LEU A 812 4.39 12.96 -12.89
N GLU A 813 4.71 12.55 -14.10
CA GLU A 813 3.90 11.67 -14.94
C GLU A 813 4.22 10.20 -14.61
N GLN A 814 3.43 9.24 -15.11
CA GLN A 814 3.74 7.82 -14.92
C GLN A 814 5.18 7.48 -15.35
N ASP A 815 5.88 6.70 -14.53
CA ASP A 815 7.30 6.35 -14.61
C ASP A 815 8.32 7.48 -14.35
N ASP A 816 7.89 8.70 -14.02
CA ASP A 816 8.81 9.76 -13.62
C ASP A 816 9.40 9.47 -12.24
N VAL A 817 10.73 9.55 -12.14
CA VAL A 817 11.45 9.46 -10.88
C VAL A 817 11.94 10.85 -10.47
N LEU A 818 11.33 11.43 -9.44
CA LEU A 818 11.88 12.60 -8.76
C LEU A 818 12.99 12.17 -7.81
N LEU A 819 14.13 12.85 -7.89
CA LEU A 819 15.16 12.92 -6.86
C LEU A 819 15.06 14.30 -6.17
N MET A 820 14.84 14.29 -4.85
CA MET A 820 15.18 15.40 -3.96
C MET A 820 16.62 15.15 -3.47
N PRO A 821 17.62 15.93 -3.95
CA PRO A 821 19.02 15.64 -3.66
C PRO A 821 19.32 15.63 -2.16
N PRO A 822 20.10 14.66 -1.66
CA PRO A 822 20.53 14.64 -0.28
C PRO A 822 21.29 15.91 0.11
N GLY A 823 20.85 16.56 1.19
CA GLY A 823 21.38 17.84 1.65
C GLY A 823 20.74 19.09 1.03
N LEU A 824 19.82 18.95 0.05
CA LEU A 824 19.06 20.10 -0.46
C LEU A 824 18.08 20.60 0.60
N ARG A 825 18.40 21.74 1.22
CA ARG A 825 17.49 22.48 2.11
C ARG A 825 16.31 23.06 1.32
N ALA A 826 15.22 22.31 1.22
CA ALA A 826 13.99 22.70 0.57
C ALA A 826 12.76 22.30 1.40
N ILE A 827 11.72 23.14 1.38
CA ILE A 827 10.39 22.79 1.91
C ILE A 827 9.53 22.38 0.71
N ARG A 828 8.76 21.29 0.83
CA ARG A 828 7.85 20.83 -0.22
C ARG A 828 6.45 20.51 0.30
N ALA A 829 5.50 20.45 -0.63
CA ALA A 829 4.21 19.81 -0.45
C ALA A 829 3.86 19.02 -1.72
N THR A 830 3.16 17.90 -1.57
CA THR A 830 2.65 17.11 -2.70
C THR A 830 1.14 17.27 -2.84
N PHE A 831 0.65 17.20 -4.08
CA PHE A 831 -0.76 17.19 -4.44
C PHE A 831 -1.04 16.05 -5.42
N ALA A 832 -2.24 15.47 -5.34
CA ALA A 832 -2.74 14.55 -6.37
C ALA A 832 -4.03 15.15 -6.98
N PRO A 833 -4.02 15.60 -8.25
CA PRO A 833 -5.24 16.05 -8.94
C PRO A 833 -6.17 14.88 -9.29
N GLU A 834 -5.65 13.66 -9.33
CA GLU A 834 -6.35 12.42 -9.66
C GLU A 834 -5.83 11.26 -8.77
N PRO A 835 -6.49 10.07 -8.73
CA PRO A 835 -5.96 8.88 -8.08
C PRO A 835 -4.54 8.52 -8.55
N CYS A 836 -3.60 8.49 -7.60
CA CYS A 836 -2.17 8.41 -7.84
C CYS A 836 -1.51 7.39 -6.91
N LEU A 837 -0.63 6.54 -7.45
CA LEU A 837 0.19 5.59 -6.70
C LEU A 837 1.67 5.91 -6.92
N VAL A 838 2.41 6.09 -5.83
CA VAL A 838 3.84 6.42 -5.84
C VAL A 838 4.61 5.38 -5.04
N GLU A 839 5.83 5.04 -5.48
CA GLU A 839 6.81 4.30 -4.70
C GLU A 839 8.05 5.15 -4.46
N GLY A 840 8.56 5.19 -3.24
CA GLY A 840 9.69 6.04 -2.89
C GLY A 840 10.48 5.56 -1.70
N GLY A 841 11.49 6.34 -1.33
CA GLY A 841 12.35 6.06 -0.19
C GLY A 841 13.29 7.23 0.11
N MET A 842 13.83 7.25 1.32
CA MET A 842 14.93 8.12 1.70
C MET A 842 16.25 7.53 1.19
N LEU A 843 17.18 8.38 0.75
CA LEU A 843 18.53 7.96 0.36
C LEU A 843 19.57 9.01 0.77
N TRP A 844 20.83 8.59 0.90
CA TRP A 844 21.98 9.49 1.11
C TRP A 844 23.00 9.33 0.00
N ASP A 845 23.72 10.42 -0.28
CA ASP A 845 24.74 10.51 -1.31
C ASP A 845 26.13 10.71 -0.69
N GLU A 846 27.07 9.81 -1.00
CA GLU A 846 28.48 9.92 -0.57
C GLU A 846 29.11 11.26 -0.98
N CYS A 847 28.69 11.84 -2.11
CA CYS A 847 29.20 13.13 -2.57
C CYS A 847 28.62 14.33 -1.80
N ALA A 848 27.55 14.17 -1.01
CA ALA A 848 26.85 15.26 -0.31
C ALA A 848 26.78 15.09 1.23
N ILE A 849 27.67 14.29 1.84
CA ILE A 849 27.69 14.04 3.29
C ILE A 849 27.72 15.34 4.15
N PRO A 850 28.50 16.39 3.81
CA PRO A 850 28.45 17.67 4.56
C PRO A 850 27.04 18.27 4.58
N GLU A 851 26.41 18.39 3.41
CA GLU A 851 25.09 18.99 3.22
C GLU A 851 23.98 18.15 3.90
N ILE A 852 24.11 16.82 3.87
CA ILE A 852 23.24 15.90 4.62
C ILE A 852 23.34 16.15 6.13
N LEU A 853 24.55 16.33 6.67
CA LEU A 853 24.76 16.61 8.10
C LEU A 853 24.16 17.95 8.50
N GLU A 854 24.25 18.99 7.67
CA GLU A 854 23.58 20.27 7.90
C GLU A 854 22.05 20.14 7.90
N GLY A 855 21.48 19.37 6.96
CA GLY A 855 20.05 19.06 6.92
C GLY A 855 19.59 18.32 8.18
N LEU A 856 20.30 17.27 8.58
CA LEU A 856 20.02 16.50 9.80
C LEU A 856 20.17 17.35 11.07
N LEU A 857 21.15 18.25 11.14
CA LEU A 857 21.30 19.22 12.22
C LEU A 857 20.11 20.18 12.28
N TRP A 858 19.61 20.67 11.14
CA TRP A 858 18.43 21.53 11.12
C TRP A 858 17.18 20.79 11.60
N VAL A 859 16.93 19.57 11.09
CA VAL A 859 15.81 18.70 11.53
C VAL A 859 15.89 18.39 13.02
N ALA A 860 17.07 18.00 13.52
CA ALA A 860 17.28 17.63 14.92
C ALA A 860 17.24 18.82 15.90
N ASN A 861 17.36 20.07 15.42
CA ASN A 861 17.15 21.29 16.22
C ASN A 861 15.67 21.70 16.29
N ASN A 862 14.89 21.47 15.22
CA ASN A 862 13.56 22.08 15.05
C ASN A 862 12.39 21.10 15.32
N ARG A 863 12.62 20.00 16.06
CA ARG A 863 11.71 18.85 16.24
C ARG A 863 10.23 19.14 16.54
N ALA A 864 9.90 20.31 17.08
CA ALA A 864 8.53 20.71 17.38
C ALA A 864 7.57 20.66 16.17
N TYR A 865 8.04 20.84 14.92
CA TYR A 865 7.17 20.71 13.73
C TYR A 865 6.90 19.26 13.32
N THR A 866 7.64 18.28 13.86
CA THR A 866 7.63 16.88 13.41
C THR A 866 7.19 15.96 14.55
N HIS A 867 5.89 15.65 14.59
CA HIS A 867 5.25 14.87 15.65
C HIS A 867 5.95 13.52 15.95
N ASP A 868 6.59 12.90 14.94
CA ASP A 868 7.22 11.58 15.04
C ASP A 868 8.73 11.60 15.39
N THR A 869 9.37 12.79 15.51
CA THR A 869 10.85 12.90 15.58
C THR A 869 11.52 12.19 16.76
N ILE A 870 10.77 11.88 17.83
CA ILE A 870 11.34 11.20 19.01
C ILE A 870 11.92 9.83 18.59
N HIS A 871 11.18 9.04 17.79
CA HIS A 871 11.64 7.72 17.36
C HIS A 871 12.81 7.77 16.38
N MET A 872 12.81 8.75 15.48
CA MET A 872 13.92 8.95 14.53
C MET A 872 15.22 9.36 15.22
N ALA A 873 15.15 10.21 16.25
CA ALA A 873 16.34 10.69 16.97
C ALA A 873 17.14 9.57 17.65
N PHE A 874 16.47 8.55 18.21
CA PHE A 874 17.14 7.38 18.78
C PHE A 874 17.86 6.53 17.72
N GLN A 875 17.36 6.52 16.47
CA GLN A 875 17.87 5.66 15.39
C GLN A 875 18.93 6.33 14.52
N LEU A 876 18.95 7.67 14.47
CA LEU A 876 20.05 8.41 13.86
C LEU A 876 21.38 8.16 14.57
N PHE A 877 21.39 7.97 15.90
CA PHE A 877 22.65 7.83 16.65
C PHE A 877 23.52 6.64 16.17
N PRO A 878 23.02 5.39 16.05
CA PRO A 878 23.78 4.30 15.45
C PRO A 878 24.23 4.54 13.99
N LEU A 879 23.42 5.25 13.18
CA LEU A 879 23.77 5.56 11.78
C LEU A 879 24.92 6.56 11.69
N ILE A 880 24.93 7.57 12.56
CA ILE A 880 26.01 8.55 12.64
C ILE A 880 27.32 7.89 13.15
N ASP A 881 27.23 6.96 14.10
CA ASP A 881 28.37 6.14 14.54
C ASP A 881 28.86 5.17 13.45
N ALA A 882 27.98 4.67 12.59
CA ALA A 882 28.34 3.86 11.42
C ALA A 882 28.93 4.71 10.28
N MET A 883 28.47 5.97 10.12
CA MET A 883 28.97 6.91 9.11
C MET A 883 30.36 7.44 9.47
N GLU A 884 30.64 7.71 10.74
CA GLU A 884 32.00 8.07 11.17
C GLU A 884 33.01 6.96 10.81
N LYS A 885 32.62 5.70 10.99
CA LYS A 885 33.41 4.52 10.57
C LYS A 885 33.49 4.36 9.05
N TRP A 886 32.45 4.67 8.29
CA TRP A 886 32.50 4.66 6.82
C TRP A 886 33.52 5.66 6.26
N LEU A 887 33.78 6.76 6.97
CA LEU A 887 34.78 7.77 6.60
C LEU A 887 36.21 7.39 7.04
N ASP A 888 36.35 6.41 7.93
CA ASP A 888 37.62 5.80 8.31
C ASP A 888 37.94 4.54 7.46
N ASP A 889 36.96 4.02 6.71
CA ASP A 889 37.16 3.01 5.67
C ASP A 889 37.66 3.68 4.36
N ASP A 890 38.72 3.16 3.72
CA ASP A 890 39.23 3.65 2.41
C ASP A 890 38.25 3.47 1.22
N ASN A 891 37.01 3.00 1.46
CA ASN A 891 36.00 2.71 0.44
C ASN A 891 35.16 3.94 0.02
N TYR A 892 35.42 5.12 0.59
CA TYR A 892 34.64 6.34 0.36
C TYR A 892 34.77 6.88 -1.08
N VAL A 893 33.69 6.82 -1.86
CA VAL A 893 33.67 7.24 -3.27
C VAL A 893 33.78 8.75 -3.43
N GLY A 894 33.33 9.53 -2.44
CA GLY A 894 33.34 10.99 -2.46
C GLY A 894 34.68 11.65 -2.09
N ARG A 895 35.81 10.92 -2.11
CA ARG A 895 37.15 11.44 -1.76
C ARG A 895 37.64 12.40 -2.85
N PRO A 896 37.94 13.68 -2.53
CA PRO A 896 38.51 14.62 -3.50
C PRO A 896 39.84 14.14 -4.10
N SER A 897 40.14 14.60 -5.31
CA SER A 897 41.38 14.24 -6.04
C SER A 897 42.65 14.95 -5.55
N THR A 898 42.54 15.85 -4.57
CA THR A 898 43.68 16.49 -3.91
C THR A 898 43.61 16.26 -2.39
N GLU A 899 44.75 15.95 -1.78
CA GLU A 899 44.80 15.52 -0.37
C GLU A 899 44.37 16.62 0.61
N ASP A 900 44.74 17.87 0.36
CA ASP A 900 44.37 19.02 1.21
C ASP A 900 42.85 19.19 1.30
N THR A 901 42.16 19.19 0.15
CA THR A 901 40.69 19.35 0.12
C THR A 901 39.96 18.12 0.67
N ALA A 902 40.58 16.93 0.58
CA ALA A 902 40.08 15.73 1.24
C ALA A 902 40.21 15.83 2.77
N ALA A 903 41.32 16.38 3.29
CA ALA A 903 41.53 16.60 4.71
C ALA A 903 40.54 17.63 5.29
N GLU A 904 40.38 18.78 4.64
CA GLU A 904 39.41 19.81 5.04
C GLU A 904 37.97 19.28 5.04
N ARG A 905 37.56 18.59 3.97
CA ARG A 905 36.23 17.98 3.84
C ARG A 905 36.00 16.93 4.94
N ASN A 906 36.97 16.06 5.20
CA ASN A 906 36.86 15.06 6.27
C ASN A 906 36.79 15.71 7.66
N GLN A 907 37.53 16.80 7.90
CA GLN A 907 37.46 17.56 9.16
C GLN A 907 36.10 18.24 9.34
N ALA A 908 35.52 18.82 8.28
CA ALA A 908 34.19 19.41 8.30
C ALA A 908 33.10 18.35 8.58
N VAL A 909 33.15 17.19 7.91
CA VAL A 909 32.23 16.07 8.15
C VAL A 909 32.36 15.54 9.58
N LYS A 910 33.57 15.33 10.09
CA LYS A 910 33.80 14.94 11.50
C LYS A 910 33.44 16.03 12.51
N ALA A 911 33.37 17.30 12.12
CA ALA A 911 32.76 18.36 12.94
C ALA A 911 31.23 18.22 12.97
N GLY A 912 30.57 18.10 11.80
CA GLY A 912 29.12 17.90 11.70
C GLY A 912 28.62 16.67 12.47
N ILE A 913 29.33 15.54 12.36
CA ILE A 913 29.08 14.31 13.14
C ILE A 913 29.11 14.59 14.64
N ARG A 914 30.13 15.30 15.14
CA ARG A 914 30.25 15.63 16.58
C ARG A 914 29.12 16.56 17.04
N SER A 915 28.78 17.58 16.25
CA SER A 915 27.67 18.50 16.55
C SER A 915 26.33 17.76 16.61
N LEU A 916 26.04 16.89 15.63
CA LEU A 916 24.80 16.14 15.57
C LEU A 916 24.72 15.12 16.72
N ARG A 917 25.83 14.42 17.02
CA ARG A 917 25.94 13.50 18.15
C ARG A 917 25.72 14.21 19.50
N ALA A 918 26.19 15.45 19.66
CA ALA A 918 25.93 16.26 20.86
C ALA A 918 24.43 16.64 20.97
N LEU A 919 23.83 17.12 19.88
CA LEU A 919 22.43 17.51 19.81
C LEU A 919 21.46 16.34 20.05
N LEU A 920 21.75 15.15 19.52
CA LEU A 920 20.97 13.94 19.77
C LEU A 920 21.04 13.54 21.25
N ARG A 921 22.24 13.55 21.86
CA ARG A 921 22.46 13.19 23.28
C ARG A 921 21.73 14.09 24.28
N LEU A 922 21.55 15.38 23.97
CA LEU A 922 20.80 16.29 24.83
C LEU A 922 19.32 15.87 24.94
N SER A 923 18.74 15.38 23.84
CA SER A 923 17.33 14.99 23.77
C SER A 923 17.02 13.56 24.21
N THR A 924 18.04 12.72 24.43
CA THR A 924 17.86 11.37 25.01
C THR A 924 17.83 11.37 26.54
N ARG A 925 17.99 12.53 27.18
CA ARG A 925 17.68 12.68 28.61
C ARG A 925 16.16 12.84 28.76
N PRO A 926 15.48 12.01 29.57
CA PRO A 926 14.10 12.30 29.94
C PRO A 926 14.05 13.63 30.69
N ALA A 927 13.01 14.43 30.45
CA ALA A 927 12.67 15.53 31.34
C ALA A 927 12.22 14.94 32.69
N PHE A 928 12.92 15.33 33.75
CA PHE A 928 12.62 15.02 35.15
C PHE A 928 12.04 16.26 35.83
#